data_AF-A0AAN8A1P6-F1
#
_entry.id   AF-A0AAN8A1P6-F1
#
_cell.length_a   1.000
_cell.length_b   1.000
_cell.length_c   1.000
_cell.angle_alpha   90.00
_cell.angle_beta   90.00
_cell.angle_gamma   90.00
#
_symmetry.space_group_name_H-M   'P 1'
#
loop_
_entity.id
_entity.type
_entity.pdbx_description
1 polymer ?
#
loop_
_entity_poly.entity_id
_entity_poly.type
_entity_poly.pdbx_seq_one_letter_code
_entity_poly.pdbx_strand_id
1 'polypeptide(L)'
;MHLAHLALSTLGLAALAVAQSNVSLDWIPFNRTQFDGNAALDTDGHVQLFWRIGEEYSTFGIASQSSGYLALGFSETGAMTGADMAVGYRGDNGSFVFENRHATGFVTPQVSLDQTINMRLQEGEQDNGVTSFIFEKKNQADCYGRQNSINSDAWQWFIYAHSDQNTFAQHGPGNMGKEYVKLGTGKTVSVLDARPINNTQEFVVLQPEVTIPPVETTYCYSMHKMPAGEKNFLVGERPVASSPLLHHLVLYACYGASETFADMLDKEPNCDWETFSNPCIGFVTEWAPGMSARTFEDGYGKPFGADYYEYAMLETHYNNPEQLVGEKDAASYTFIYTDQQVDTEIGTLTLGDLQVNGWFMDPGKELVAKTTICTPECTDKWPAEGITAVSVFHHMHFRGRNARVQIIRNGTEIAPLSSLRDFDYGYQFSKALDNIQLLPGDQLITTCEYNTMNDTMPVPGGQPSSSEMCFAWVDYYPLNSVLACTQIDPALFDPSQPHGAAGMCLVSTSPEPDVYASTAFTTPFQQLPVLGDNCTSDALSVPGASGAAILNTCPETDVCFSLNVPEQSQSSGSGDIYFQLSAPTTYAWVALAQGTMMSNANIFLMHSSADGSNVTLSPRSTTGHVMPTHNDAADITLLEGSGIANGRMTANVRCSNCSTWSTGSMSLQDTSSDWVYAHQRGPAINSDDMNVAITQHDTEGGFQWDLSRATGGPDANPFLAAGTNTTTSSSRAGGAHSQTGMAQAHGAMASIAFVAIFPSGAILVFGYVVFIAAAGLGIFMANRDDYLQEPHAIIGILLLAVFFFMPIVGTIHHKMFKKVQKRTVWTYGHIFTGRIGIVLGMVNGGLGLQLANAESAYIIAYGVIAGLMGAAYISTIVFAEIKRSKTAASPSLGSDEGKRLDRQGSGSGSDQ
;
A
#
# COMPACT_ATOMS: atom_id res chain seq x y z
N MET A 1 -63.34 10.06 39.36
CA MET A 1 -62.68 11.04 38.47
C MET A 1 -61.19 10.88 38.71
N HIS A 2 -60.47 9.92 38.13
CA HIS A 2 -60.48 9.41 36.77
C HIS A 2 -60.25 10.48 35.70
N LEU A 3 -59.20 10.23 34.90
CA LEU A 3 -58.93 10.68 33.53
C LEU A 3 -58.29 12.07 33.36
N ALA A 4 -56.95 12.15 33.50
CA ALA A 4 -56.08 13.04 32.71
C ALA A 4 -54.55 12.78 32.86
N HIS A 5 -54.09 11.57 33.23
CA HIS A 5 -52.66 11.29 33.48
C HIS A 5 -52.05 10.14 32.65
N LEU A 6 -52.66 9.73 31.54
CA LEU A 6 -52.04 8.80 30.59
C LEU A 6 -52.31 9.29 29.16
N ALA A 7 -51.41 10.11 28.59
CA ALA A 7 -51.24 10.33 27.14
C ALA A 7 -50.13 11.35 26.80
N LEU A 8 -48.99 11.36 27.51
CA LEU A 8 -47.85 12.23 27.17
C LEU A 8 -46.50 11.58 27.46
N SER A 9 -46.39 10.30 27.12
CA SER A 9 -45.16 9.51 27.31
C SER A 9 -44.98 8.48 26.19
N THR A 10 -45.01 8.91 24.92
CA THR A 10 -44.66 8.06 23.75
C THR A 10 -44.26 8.83 22.47
N LEU A 11 -43.89 10.12 22.54
CA LEU A 11 -43.50 10.90 21.34
C LEU A 11 -42.16 11.64 21.55
N GLY A 12 -41.14 10.90 22.01
CA GLY A 12 -39.78 11.40 22.20
C GLY A 12 -38.70 10.46 21.65
N LEU A 13 -39.04 9.60 20.70
CA LEU A 13 -38.14 8.68 20.00
C LEU A 13 -38.36 8.86 18.48
N ALA A 14 -37.93 9.99 17.95
CA ALA A 14 -37.79 10.26 16.50
C ALA A 14 -37.21 11.67 16.31
N ALA A 15 -35.96 11.87 16.70
CA ALA A 15 -35.22 13.09 16.34
C ALA A 15 -33.70 12.83 16.35
N LEU A 16 -33.27 11.85 15.57
CA LEU A 16 -31.92 11.80 15.01
C LEU A 16 -32.08 11.75 13.49
N ALA A 17 -32.63 12.83 12.94
CA ALA A 17 -32.46 13.12 11.53
C ALA A 17 -31.10 13.80 11.39
N VAL A 18 -30.08 13.00 11.07
CA VAL A 18 -28.89 13.49 10.36
C VAL A 18 -29.41 14.32 9.18
N ALA A 19 -28.84 15.50 8.96
CA ALA A 19 -29.27 16.44 7.93
C ALA A 19 -29.30 15.76 6.55
N GLN A 20 -30.41 15.13 6.20
CA GLN A 20 -30.69 14.66 4.86
C GLN A 20 -30.84 15.93 4.03
N SER A 21 -29.92 16.11 3.08
CA SER A 21 -30.17 16.93 1.92
C SER A 21 -31.58 16.57 1.38
N ASN A 22 -32.33 17.55 0.89
CA ASN A 22 -33.65 17.37 0.26
C ASN A 22 -33.55 16.58 -1.08
N VAL A 23 -32.70 15.56 -1.15
CA VAL A 23 -32.51 14.69 -2.30
C VAL A 23 -33.61 13.64 -2.24
N SER A 24 -34.50 13.65 -3.24
CA SER A 24 -35.50 12.59 -3.40
C SER A 24 -34.78 11.25 -3.59
N LEU A 25 -35.20 10.24 -2.81
CA LEU A 25 -34.72 8.86 -2.87
C LEU A 25 -35.62 7.97 -3.74
N ASP A 26 -36.45 8.56 -4.60
CA ASP A 26 -37.42 7.83 -5.45
C ASP A 26 -36.74 7.03 -6.58
N TRP A 27 -35.47 7.28 -6.86
CA TRP A 27 -34.67 6.56 -7.86
C TRP A 27 -34.15 5.20 -7.39
N ILE A 28 -34.29 4.90 -6.09
CA ILE A 28 -33.81 3.64 -5.50
C ILE A 28 -34.85 2.54 -5.73
N PRO A 29 -34.50 1.44 -6.42
CA PRO A 29 -35.49 0.49 -6.94
C PRO A 29 -36.05 -0.48 -5.88
N PHE A 30 -35.33 -0.69 -4.78
CA PHE A 30 -35.74 -1.64 -3.74
C PHE A 30 -36.60 -1.02 -2.63
N ASN A 31 -37.34 -1.88 -1.91
CA ASN A 31 -38.19 -1.43 -0.80
C ASN A 31 -37.34 -0.93 0.38
N ARG A 32 -37.32 0.39 0.61
CA ARG A 32 -36.55 1.02 1.71
C ARG A 32 -37.16 0.82 3.10
N THR A 33 -38.43 0.42 3.20
CA THR A 33 -39.10 0.26 4.52
C THR A 33 -38.63 -0.96 5.30
N GLN A 34 -37.79 -1.81 4.71
CA GLN A 34 -37.22 -2.99 5.36
C GLN A 34 -35.94 -2.69 6.16
N PHE A 35 -35.45 -1.44 6.11
CA PHE A 35 -34.22 -1.00 6.77
C PHE A 35 -34.52 -0.07 7.93
N ASP A 36 -33.67 -0.10 8.95
CA ASP A 36 -33.80 0.73 10.16
C ASP A 36 -33.00 2.04 10.05
N GLY A 37 -31.97 2.06 9.21
CA GLY A 37 -31.11 3.22 9.01
C GLY A 37 -30.67 3.41 7.56
N ASN A 38 -30.28 4.64 7.24
CA ASN A 38 -29.71 5.00 5.94
C ASN A 38 -28.72 6.17 6.04
N ALA A 39 -27.78 6.23 5.11
CA ALA A 39 -26.80 7.31 4.98
C ALA A 39 -26.41 7.50 3.50
N ALA A 40 -26.14 8.74 3.10
CA ALA A 40 -25.42 9.01 1.87
C ALA A 40 -23.93 8.70 2.10
N LEU A 41 -23.28 8.04 1.14
CA LEU A 41 -21.83 7.78 1.21
C LEU A 41 -21.00 8.86 0.49
N ASP A 42 -21.60 9.56 -0.45
CA ASP A 42 -21.02 10.68 -1.18
C ASP A 42 -21.70 12.00 -0.81
N THR A 43 -21.05 13.13 -1.13
CA THR A 43 -21.53 14.47 -0.79
C THR A 43 -22.80 14.87 -1.57
N ASP A 44 -22.99 14.33 -2.77
CA ASP A 44 -24.11 14.66 -3.65
C ASP A 44 -25.33 13.76 -3.43
N GLY A 45 -25.15 12.67 -2.67
CA GLY A 45 -26.18 11.68 -2.37
C GLY A 45 -26.47 10.73 -3.52
N HIS A 46 -25.56 10.60 -4.48
CA HIS A 46 -25.65 9.67 -5.61
C HIS A 46 -25.36 8.22 -5.22
N VAL A 47 -24.76 7.99 -4.05
CA VAL A 47 -24.49 6.67 -3.47
C VAL A 47 -25.15 6.59 -2.09
N GLN A 48 -26.09 5.68 -1.93
CA GLN A 48 -26.91 5.55 -0.73
C GLN A 48 -26.75 4.17 -0.11
N LEU A 49 -26.47 4.14 1.19
CA LEU A 49 -26.39 2.95 2.03
C LEU A 49 -27.62 2.85 2.93
N PHE A 50 -28.15 1.63 3.08
CA PHE A 50 -29.24 1.26 3.97
C PHE A 50 -28.84 0.04 4.78
N TRP A 51 -29.29 -0.06 6.03
CA TRP A 51 -28.97 -1.21 6.87
C TRP A 51 -30.09 -1.57 7.85
N ARG A 52 -30.08 -2.85 8.24
CA ARG A 52 -30.85 -3.42 9.35
C ARG A 52 -29.93 -4.35 10.13
N ILE A 53 -29.76 -4.09 11.42
CA ILE A 53 -28.89 -4.89 12.28
C ILE A 53 -29.67 -6.09 12.81
N GLY A 54 -29.15 -7.29 12.54
CA GLY A 54 -29.67 -8.54 13.11
C GLY A 54 -28.72 -9.12 14.15
N GLU A 55 -29.08 -10.27 14.74
CA GLU A 55 -28.24 -10.93 15.77
C GLU A 55 -27.01 -11.61 15.16
N GLU A 56 -27.21 -12.53 14.21
CA GLU A 56 -26.11 -13.26 13.54
C GLU A 56 -25.67 -12.60 12.22
N TYR A 57 -26.64 -12.13 11.43
CA TYR A 57 -26.44 -11.48 10.14
C TYR A 57 -27.15 -10.12 10.14
N SER A 58 -26.49 -9.12 9.56
CA SER A 58 -27.08 -7.81 9.27
C SER A 58 -27.36 -7.68 7.78
N THR A 59 -28.45 -6.99 7.42
CA THR A 59 -28.85 -6.77 6.02
C THR A 59 -28.41 -5.38 5.59
N PHE A 60 -27.77 -5.28 4.42
CA PHE A 60 -27.34 -4.03 3.81
C PHE A 60 -27.92 -3.88 2.41
N GLY A 61 -28.40 -2.68 2.09
CA GLY A 61 -28.79 -2.28 0.75
C GLY A 61 -27.92 -1.13 0.29
N ILE A 62 -27.39 -1.19 -0.93
CA ILE A 62 -26.65 -0.08 -1.54
C ILE A 62 -27.20 0.23 -2.93
N ALA A 63 -27.28 1.52 -3.26
CA ALA A 63 -27.65 1.99 -4.60
C ALA A 63 -26.73 3.14 -5.02
N SER A 64 -26.37 3.16 -6.31
CA SER A 64 -25.57 4.21 -6.94
C SER A 64 -26.22 4.64 -8.26
N GLN A 65 -26.21 5.94 -8.56
CA GLN A 65 -26.55 6.48 -9.88
C GLN A 65 -25.39 6.27 -10.87
N SER A 66 -25.08 5.01 -11.16
CA SER A 66 -24.02 4.58 -12.06
C SER A 66 -24.46 3.39 -12.92
N SER A 67 -23.88 3.28 -14.12
CA SER A 67 -24.27 2.24 -15.10
C SER A 67 -23.37 1.00 -15.10
N GLY A 68 -22.34 0.97 -14.25
CA GLY A 68 -21.32 -0.07 -14.16
C GLY A 68 -21.29 -0.72 -12.78
N TYR A 69 -20.12 -1.22 -12.36
CA TYR A 69 -20.02 -1.86 -11.05
C TYR A 69 -20.29 -0.89 -9.90
N LEU A 70 -20.76 -1.46 -8.79
CA LEU A 70 -20.88 -0.80 -7.49
C LEU A 70 -20.28 -1.70 -6.43
N ALA A 71 -19.43 -1.13 -5.58
CA ALA A 71 -18.76 -1.82 -4.50
C ALA A 71 -19.02 -1.11 -3.16
N LEU A 72 -19.31 -1.90 -2.13
CA LEU A 72 -19.37 -1.49 -0.73
C LEU A 72 -18.35 -2.29 0.07
N GLY A 73 -17.39 -1.62 0.70
CA GLY A 73 -16.40 -2.22 1.57
C GLY A 73 -16.64 -1.95 3.05
N PHE A 74 -16.42 -2.96 3.88
CA PHE A 74 -16.39 -2.90 5.33
C PHE A 74 -14.94 -2.84 5.77
N SER A 75 -14.49 -1.66 6.21
CA SER A 75 -13.10 -1.42 6.59
C SER A 75 -12.99 -1.24 8.10
N GLU A 76 -11.90 -1.71 8.69
CA GLU A 76 -11.60 -1.38 10.09
C GLU A 76 -11.06 0.05 10.20
N THR A 77 -10.26 0.50 9.22
CA THR A 77 -9.53 1.79 9.24
C THR A 77 -10.09 2.88 8.33
N GLY A 78 -11.05 2.53 7.48
CA GLY A 78 -11.46 3.34 6.35
C GLY A 78 -10.48 3.27 5.16
N ALA A 79 -9.40 2.48 5.25
CA ALA A 79 -8.55 2.14 4.13
C ALA A 79 -9.15 1.01 3.29
N MET A 80 -8.61 0.85 2.08
CA MET A 80 -8.88 -0.34 1.27
C MET A 80 -8.21 -1.58 1.84
N THR A 81 -7.02 -1.43 2.43
CA THR A 81 -6.27 -2.50 3.11
C THR A 81 -7.13 -3.14 4.21
N GLY A 82 -7.27 -4.47 4.16
CA GLY A 82 -8.06 -5.28 5.11
C GLY A 82 -9.57 -5.26 4.88
N ALA A 83 -10.10 -4.54 3.89
CA ALA A 83 -11.54 -4.38 3.72
C ALA A 83 -12.20 -5.60 3.05
N ASP A 84 -13.35 -6.02 3.58
CA ASP A 84 -14.25 -6.97 2.92
C ASP A 84 -15.24 -6.21 2.05
N MET A 85 -15.42 -6.62 0.80
CA MET A 85 -16.18 -5.87 -0.20
C MET A 85 -17.28 -6.69 -0.83
N ALA A 86 -18.48 -6.14 -0.84
CA ALA A 86 -19.58 -6.60 -1.66
C ALA A 86 -19.55 -5.84 -2.99
N VAL A 87 -19.37 -6.55 -4.10
CA VAL A 87 -19.30 -5.97 -5.45
C VAL A 87 -20.46 -6.49 -6.29
N GLY A 88 -21.24 -5.59 -6.88
CA GLY A 88 -22.39 -5.88 -7.72
C GLY A 88 -22.29 -5.23 -9.09
N TYR A 89 -22.64 -5.97 -10.15
CA TYR A 89 -22.69 -5.48 -11.53
C TYR A 89 -23.53 -6.39 -12.43
N ARG A 90 -23.86 -5.93 -13.65
CA ARG A 90 -24.54 -6.79 -14.63
C ARG A 90 -23.54 -7.57 -15.47
N GLY A 91 -23.67 -8.89 -15.49
CA GLY A 91 -22.87 -9.77 -16.34
C GLY A 91 -23.32 -9.74 -17.80
N ASP A 92 -22.48 -10.28 -18.69
CA ASP A 92 -22.71 -10.28 -20.15
C ASP A 92 -23.97 -11.05 -20.58
N ASN A 93 -24.39 -12.02 -19.78
CA ASN A 93 -25.64 -12.77 -19.97
C ASN A 93 -26.89 -12.00 -19.51
N GLY A 94 -26.73 -10.76 -19.04
CA GLY A 94 -27.77 -9.89 -18.54
C GLY A 94 -28.20 -10.14 -17.09
N SER A 95 -27.64 -11.15 -16.41
CA SER A 95 -27.90 -11.44 -15.00
C SER A 95 -27.10 -10.54 -14.06
N PHE A 96 -27.61 -10.32 -12.85
CA PHE A 96 -26.87 -9.60 -11.81
C PHE A 96 -25.82 -10.51 -11.19
N VAL A 97 -24.58 -10.03 -11.11
CA VAL A 97 -23.45 -10.69 -10.50
C VAL A 97 -23.15 -10.03 -9.16
N PHE A 98 -22.94 -10.84 -8.13
CA PHE A 98 -22.51 -10.40 -6.81
C PHE A 98 -21.26 -11.18 -6.41
N GLU A 99 -20.24 -10.46 -5.94
CA GLU A 99 -18.98 -11.03 -5.50
C GLU A 99 -18.63 -10.51 -4.11
N ASN A 100 -18.27 -11.44 -3.22
CA ASN A 100 -17.57 -11.13 -1.97
C ASN A 100 -16.07 -11.04 -2.28
N ARG A 101 -15.43 -9.91 -2.00
CA ARG A 101 -14.00 -9.70 -2.23
C ARG A 101 -13.30 -9.26 -0.96
N HIS A 102 -11.99 -9.44 -0.90
CA HIS A 102 -11.14 -9.01 0.20
C HIS A 102 -9.92 -8.28 -0.35
N ALA A 103 -9.64 -7.11 0.20
CA ALA A 103 -8.55 -6.26 -0.23
C ALA A 103 -7.34 -6.35 0.71
N THR A 104 -6.19 -6.76 0.19
CA THR A 104 -4.94 -6.87 0.98
C THR A 104 -4.08 -5.59 0.93
N GLY A 105 -4.61 -4.50 0.38
CA GLY A 105 -3.89 -3.26 0.10
C GLY A 105 -4.60 -2.41 -0.95
N PHE A 106 -3.94 -1.39 -1.46
CA PHE A 106 -4.43 -0.55 -2.57
C PHE A 106 -4.29 -1.22 -3.95
N VAL A 107 -4.70 -2.48 -4.05
CA VAL A 107 -4.65 -3.32 -5.26
C VAL A 107 -6.02 -3.94 -5.51
N THR A 108 -6.26 -4.44 -6.73
CA THR A 108 -7.54 -5.09 -7.07
C THR A 108 -7.94 -6.13 -6.00
N PRO A 109 -9.08 -5.93 -5.32
CA PRO A 109 -9.58 -6.85 -4.29
C PRO A 109 -9.74 -8.26 -4.84
N GLN A 110 -9.26 -9.26 -4.09
CA GLN A 110 -9.32 -10.67 -4.47
C GLN A 110 -10.70 -11.24 -4.17
N VAL A 111 -11.20 -12.13 -5.01
CA VAL A 111 -12.46 -12.85 -4.71
C VAL A 111 -12.26 -13.73 -3.49
N SER A 112 -13.08 -13.53 -2.46
CA SER A 112 -13.02 -14.27 -1.20
C SER A 112 -13.34 -15.75 -1.42
N LEU A 113 -12.72 -16.65 -0.66
CA LEU A 113 -12.99 -18.09 -0.76
C LEU A 113 -14.43 -18.45 -0.32
N ASP A 114 -15.08 -17.58 0.44
CA ASP A 114 -16.37 -17.76 1.07
C ASP A 114 -17.48 -16.89 0.43
N GLN A 115 -17.73 -17.10 -0.85
CA GLN A 115 -18.72 -16.30 -1.61
C GLN A 115 -20.14 -16.27 -1.00
N THR A 116 -20.50 -17.23 -0.15
CA THR A 116 -21.86 -17.35 0.39
C THR A 116 -21.93 -17.49 1.92
N ILE A 117 -20.79 -17.58 2.62
CA ILE A 117 -20.80 -17.80 4.07
C ILE A 117 -20.93 -16.46 4.79
N ASN A 118 -20.03 -15.52 4.50
CA ASN A 118 -20.03 -14.23 5.17
C ASN A 118 -20.85 -13.17 4.46
N MET A 119 -21.07 -13.27 3.15
CA MET A 119 -21.96 -12.37 2.43
C MET A 119 -22.92 -13.15 1.52
N ARG A 120 -24.19 -12.76 1.47
CA ARG A 120 -25.24 -13.44 0.69
C ARG A 120 -26.12 -12.43 -0.02
N LEU A 121 -26.13 -12.46 -1.36
CA LEU A 121 -27.04 -11.64 -2.17
C LEU A 121 -28.50 -12.03 -1.88
N GLN A 122 -29.35 -11.03 -1.69
CA GLN A 122 -30.80 -11.16 -1.57
C GLN A 122 -31.51 -10.67 -2.84
N GLU A 123 -31.13 -9.48 -3.32
CA GLU A 123 -31.70 -8.84 -4.50
C GLU A 123 -30.62 -7.99 -5.18
N GLY A 124 -30.64 -7.87 -6.52
CA GLY A 124 -29.69 -7.04 -7.24
C GLY A 124 -30.21 -6.66 -8.62
N GLU A 125 -30.02 -5.39 -8.98
CA GLU A 125 -30.49 -4.82 -10.24
C GLU A 125 -29.48 -3.78 -10.77
N GLN A 126 -29.33 -3.76 -12.08
CA GLN A 126 -28.67 -2.67 -12.80
C GLN A 126 -29.53 -2.29 -13.99
N ASP A 127 -30.26 -1.19 -13.88
CA ASP A 127 -31.14 -0.67 -14.93
C ASP A 127 -31.32 0.85 -14.78
N ASN A 128 -31.71 1.53 -15.87
CA ASN A 128 -32.03 2.96 -15.89
C ASN A 128 -30.95 3.89 -15.30
N GLY A 129 -29.67 3.53 -15.48
CA GLY A 129 -28.54 4.30 -14.95
C GLY A 129 -28.34 4.17 -13.44
N VAL A 130 -28.93 3.15 -12.82
CA VAL A 130 -28.78 2.82 -11.40
C VAL A 130 -28.23 1.41 -11.27
N THR A 131 -27.25 1.23 -10.39
CA THR A 131 -26.79 -0.09 -9.94
C THR A 131 -27.12 -0.21 -8.46
N SER A 132 -27.77 -1.30 -8.05
CA SER A 132 -28.18 -1.48 -6.66
C SER A 132 -28.29 -2.95 -6.27
N PHE A 133 -28.08 -3.25 -4.99
CA PHE A 133 -28.25 -4.59 -4.47
C PHE A 133 -28.46 -4.61 -2.95
N ILE A 134 -29.12 -5.67 -2.49
CA ILE A 134 -29.34 -6.01 -1.08
C ILE A 134 -28.63 -7.32 -0.80
N PHE A 135 -27.90 -7.38 0.30
CA PHE A 135 -27.21 -8.58 0.76
C PHE A 135 -27.20 -8.67 2.29
N GLU A 136 -26.98 -9.87 2.80
CA GLU A 136 -26.70 -10.10 4.22
C GLU A 136 -25.21 -10.26 4.44
N LYS A 137 -24.69 -9.71 5.54
CA LYS A 137 -23.32 -9.93 6.00
C LYS A 137 -23.33 -10.48 7.42
N LYS A 138 -22.49 -11.48 7.68
CA LYS A 138 -22.31 -12.05 9.01
C LYS A 138 -21.66 -11.03 9.96
N ASN A 139 -22.21 -10.90 11.17
CA ASN A 139 -21.77 -9.91 12.16
C ASN A 139 -20.41 -10.24 12.76
N GLN A 140 -20.20 -11.50 13.14
CA GLN A 140 -18.90 -11.99 13.61
C GLN A 140 -18.24 -12.82 12.51
N ALA A 141 -17.03 -12.42 12.12
CA ALA A 141 -16.24 -13.19 11.17
C ALA A 141 -15.69 -14.44 11.89
N ASP A 142 -16.28 -15.61 11.61
CA ASP A 142 -15.93 -16.87 12.26
C ASP A 142 -14.84 -17.67 11.52
N CYS A 143 -14.65 -17.42 10.21
CA CYS A 143 -13.68 -18.12 9.37
C CYS A 143 -12.75 -17.14 8.68
N TYR A 144 -11.46 -17.52 8.60
CA TYR A 144 -10.35 -16.76 8.03
C TYR A 144 -10.05 -15.46 8.79
N GLY A 145 -8.88 -15.40 9.43
CA GLY A 145 -8.38 -14.22 10.17
C GLY A 145 -8.22 -12.92 9.36
N ARG A 146 -8.77 -12.84 8.14
CA ARG A 146 -8.71 -11.71 7.20
C ARG A 146 -10.06 -10.99 7.03
N GLN A 147 -11.16 -11.47 7.61
CA GLN A 147 -12.47 -10.85 7.44
C GLN A 147 -12.86 -9.96 8.62
N ASN A 148 -13.57 -8.88 8.33
CA ASN A 148 -13.97 -7.86 9.30
C ASN A 148 -15.32 -8.19 9.93
N SER A 149 -15.39 -8.16 11.26
CA SER A 149 -16.66 -8.16 11.96
C SER A 149 -17.40 -6.83 11.76
N ILE A 150 -18.72 -6.85 11.86
CA ILE A 150 -19.53 -5.64 11.84
C ILE A 150 -19.53 -5.04 13.25
N ASN A 151 -19.23 -3.75 13.36
CA ASN A 151 -19.44 -3.00 14.60
C ASN A 151 -20.95 -2.69 14.76
N SER A 152 -21.75 -3.69 15.12
CA SER A 152 -23.22 -3.61 15.17
C SER A 152 -23.78 -2.52 16.09
N ASP A 153 -23.07 -2.23 17.17
CA ASP A 153 -23.50 -1.28 18.20
C ASP A 153 -22.68 0.00 18.25
N ALA A 154 -21.75 0.18 17.31
CA ALA A 154 -20.86 1.34 17.27
C ALA A 154 -20.80 1.94 15.85
N TRP A 155 -19.74 2.69 15.59
CA TRP A 155 -19.45 3.26 14.29
C TRP A 155 -18.64 2.30 13.42
N GLN A 156 -18.95 2.28 12.13
CA GLN A 156 -18.35 1.41 11.14
C GLN A 156 -17.84 2.26 9.96
N TRP A 157 -16.58 2.04 9.55
CA TRP A 157 -16.10 2.61 8.30
C TRP A 157 -16.67 1.81 7.13
N PHE A 158 -17.32 2.53 6.23
CA PHE A 158 -17.67 2.06 4.91
C PHE A 158 -16.78 2.74 3.89
N ILE A 159 -16.29 1.98 2.93
CA ILE A 159 -15.67 2.51 1.72
C ILE A 159 -16.58 2.14 0.55
N TYR A 160 -16.60 2.97 -0.49
CA TYR A 160 -17.38 2.67 -1.68
C TYR A 160 -16.59 3.01 -2.93
N ALA A 161 -16.93 2.32 -4.01
CA ALA A 161 -16.45 2.64 -5.34
C ALA A 161 -17.52 2.29 -6.37
N HIS A 162 -17.60 3.05 -7.44
CA HIS A 162 -18.48 2.75 -8.56
C HIS A 162 -17.85 3.11 -9.91
N SER A 163 -18.48 2.65 -10.97
CA SER A 163 -18.09 2.95 -12.36
C SER A 163 -19.31 2.98 -13.26
N ASP A 164 -19.15 3.50 -14.47
CA ASP A 164 -20.12 3.36 -15.56
C ASP A 164 -19.79 2.18 -16.49
N GLN A 165 -18.76 1.40 -16.16
CA GLN A 165 -18.39 0.16 -16.85
C GLN A 165 -18.56 -1.03 -15.90
N ASN A 166 -19.04 -2.16 -16.43
CA ASN A 166 -19.18 -3.41 -15.67
C ASN A 166 -17.85 -4.14 -15.45
N THR A 167 -16.75 -3.59 -15.98
CA THR A 167 -15.40 -4.06 -15.66
C THR A 167 -14.98 -3.54 -14.29
N PHE A 168 -14.64 -4.46 -13.39
CA PHE A 168 -14.10 -4.12 -12.06
C PHE A 168 -12.65 -3.62 -12.18
N ALA A 169 -12.53 -2.37 -12.64
CA ALA A 169 -11.28 -1.66 -12.86
C ALA A 169 -11.11 -0.52 -11.83
N GLN A 170 -9.92 0.09 -11.82
CA GLN A 170 -9.66 1.26 -10.99
C GLN A 170 -10.70 2.35 -11.23
N HIS A 171 -11.33 2.81 -10.17
CA HIS A 171 -12.36 3.86 -10.20
C HIS A 171 -11.77 5.20 -10.65
N GLY A 172 -12.56 5.99 -11.39
CA GLY A 172 -12.20 7.35 -11.79
C GLY A 172 -12.19 8.35 -10.62
N PRO A 173 -11.62 9.55 -10.79
CA PRO A 173 -11.72 10.61 -9.80
C PRO A 173 -13.19 10.92 -9.44
N GLY A 174 -13.49 10.97 -8.14
CA GLY A 174 -14.85 11.23 -7.62
C GLY A 174 -15.75 9.99 -7.50
N ASN A 175 -15.36 8.84 -8.07
CA ASN A 175 -16.19 7.63 -8.05
C ASN A 175 -15.88 6.69 -6.87
N MET A 176 -15.26 7.22 -5.82
CA MET A 176 -14.85 6.46 -4.64
C MET A 176 -14.82 7.38 -3.43
N GLY A 177 -14.95 6.78 -2.25
CA GLY A 177 -14.88 7.52 -1.01
C GLY A 177 -15.03 6.61 0.19
N LYS A 178 -15.14 7.23 1.36
CA LYS A 178 -15.35 6.55 2.63
C LYS A 178 -16.24 7.39 3.51
N GLU A 179 -17.03 6.72 4.34
CA GLU A 179 -17.93 7.35 5.29
C GLU A 179 -17.93 6.57 6.61
N TYR A 180 -17.96 7.27 7.74
CA TYR A 180 -18.04 6.64 9.06
C TYR A 180 -19.50 6.67 9.52
N VAL A 181 -20.14 5.51 9.58
CA VAL A 181 -21.58 5.43 9.82
C VAL A 181 -21.86 4.77 11.16
N LYS A 182 -22.73 5.39 11.97
CA LYS A 182 -23.22 4.79 13.21
C LYS A 182 -24.35 3.81 12.90
N LEU A 183 -24.09 2.51 13.11
CA LEU A 183 -25.03 1.46 12.75
C LEU A 183 -26.07 1.17 13.86
N GLY A 184 -25.64 1.18 15.12
CA GLY A 184 -26.47 0.83 16.28
C GLY A 184 -26.69 1.96 17.28
N THR A 185 -27.39 1.65 18.37
CA THR A 185 -27.75 2.61 19.43
C THR A 185 -26.75 2.66 20.59
N GLY A 186 -25.57 2.04 20.45
CA GLY A 186 -24.58 2.02 21.52
C GLY A 186 -24.12 3.42 21.94
N LYS A 187 -23.67 3.50 23.20
CA LYS A 187 -23.18 4.73 23.80
C LYS A 187 -21.74 4.98 23.34
N THR A 188 -21.62 5.70 22.23
CA THR A 188 -20.33 6.19 21.71
C THR A 188 -20.00 7.50 22.41
N VAL A 189 -18.78 7.69 22.88
CA VAL A 189 -18.35 8.98 23.48
C VAL A 189 -17.65 9.85 22.44
N SER A 190 -16.80 9.22 21.61
CA SER A 190 -16.04 9.87 20.55
C SER A 190 -16.68 9.63 19.18
N VAL A 191 -16.72 10.67 18.36
CA VAL A 191 -17.32 10.68 17.02
C VAL A 191 -16.30 11.22 16.03
N LEU A 192 -15.98 10.48 14.97
CA LEU A 192 -15.04 10.91 13.92
C LEU A 192 -15.73 11.75 12.83
N ASP A 193 -16.48 12.74 13.29
CA ASP A 193 -17.14 13.73 12.44
C ASP A 193 -17.19 15.09 13.15
N ALA A 194 -17.24 16.17 12.36
CA ALA A 194 -17.34 17.56 12.80
C ALA A 194 -18.80 17.94 13.12
N ARG A 195 -19.39 17.33 14.15
CA ARG A 195 -20.77 17.64 14.53
C ARG A 195 -20.89 19.05 15.12
N PRO A 196 -22.00 19.78 14.84
CA PRO A 196 -22.26 21.06 15.49
C PRO A 196 -22.63 20.84 16.96
N ILE A 197 -21.90 21.47 17.87
CA ILE A 197 -22.14 21.43 19.32
C ILE A 197 -22.58 22.81 19.79
N ASN A 198 -23.67 22.89 20.55
CA ASN A 198 -24.20 24.15 21.07
C ASN A 198 -23.28 24.78 22.13
N ASN A 199 -23.30 26.11 22.27
CA ASN A 199 -22.55 26.86 23.29
C ASN A 199 -21.03 26.60 23.23
N THR A 200 -20.49 26.50 22.03
CA THR A 200 -19.07 26.29 21.79
C THR A 200 -18.42 27.52 21.15
N GLN A 201 -17.11 27.58 21.31
CA GLN A 201 -16.20 28.55 20.72
C GLN A 201 -15.11 27.79 19.97
N GLU A 202 -14.43 28.46 19.06
CA GLU A 202 -13.32 27.89 18.29
C GLU A 202 -12.05 28.69 18.50
N PHE A 203 -10.92 28.00 18.54
CA PHE A 203 -9.60 28.61 18.45
C PHE A 203 -8.70 27.77 17.54
N VAL A 204 -7.72 28.43 16.93
CA VAL A 204 -6.80 27.79 15.99
C VAL A 204 -5.41 27.85 16.59
N VAL A 205 -4.76 26.70 16.68
CA VAL A 205 -3.32 26.59 16.95
C VAL A 205 -2.63 26.63 15.60
N LEU A 206 -1.93 27.73 15.31
CA LEU A 206 -1.28 27.97 14.02
C LEU A 206 0.23 27.93 14.19
N GLN A 207 0.89 27.04 13.47
CA GLN A 207 2.34 27.10 13.30
C GLN A 207 2.68 28.25 12.32
N PRO A 208 3.62 29.15 12.66
CA PRO A 208 4.23 30.05 11.68
C PRO A 208 4.73 29.30 10.43
N GLU A 209 4.77 30.00 9.28
CA GLU A 209 5.29 29.40 8.04
C GLU A 209 6.74 28.97 8.24
N VAL A 210 7.00 27.68 8.07
CA VAL A 210 8.35 27.11 8.10
C VAL A 210 8.79 26.74 6.70
N THR A 211 10.09 26.83 6.42
CA THR A 211 10.68 26.18 5.25
C THR A 211 11.07 24.78 5.67
N ILE A 212 10.43 23.77 5.08
CA ILE A 212 10.64 22.37 5.42
C ILE A 212 12.07 21.99 5.00
N PRO A 213 12.92 21.52 5.93
CA PRO A 213 14.27 21.08 5.60
C PRO A 213 14.27 19.95 4.54
N PRO A 214 15.24 19.93 3.61
CA PRO A 214 15.35 18.90 2.59
C PRO A 214 16.02 17.63 3.16
N VAL A 215 15.47 17.09 4.24
CA VAL A 215 15.85 15.83 4.87
C VAL A 215 14.61 14.96 5.00
N GLU A 216 14.79 13.65 5.16
CA GLU A 216 13.67 12.69 5.16
C GLU A 216 12.60 13.00 6.22
N THR A 217 13.01 13.43 7.41
CA THR A 217 12.09 13.66 8.53
C THR A 217 12.47 14.93 9.28
N THR A 218 11.47 15.78 9.52
CA THR A 218 11.62 16.98 10.35
C THR A 218 10.46 17.06 11.33
N TYR A 219 10.75 17.19 12.62
CA TYR A 219 9.79 17.60 13.62
C TYR A 219 10.00 19.08 13.93
N CYS A 220 8.93 19.84 14.03
CA CYS A 220 8.92 21.24 14.42
C CYS A 220 8.03 21.43 15.64
N TYR A 221 8.50 22.20 16.62
CA TYR A 221 7.80 22.45 17.88
C TYR A 221 7.48 23.93 18.04
N SER A 222 6.23 24.26 18.37
CA SER A 222 5.81 25.64 18.64
C SER A 222 4.95 25.71 19.90
N MET A 223 5.28 26.66 20.78
CA MET A 223 4.57 26.86 22.05
C MET A 223 3.36 27.78 21.84
N HIS A 224 2.23 27.41 22.43
CA HIS A 224 0.97 28.13 22.33
C HIS A 224 0.32 28.33 23.70
N LYS A 225 -0.35 29.47 23.86
CA LYS A 225 -1.21 29.73 25.02
C LYS A 225 -2.65 29.38 24.66
N MET A 226 -3.28 28.56 25.50
CA MET A 226 -4.68 28.15 25.35
C MET A 226 -5.63 29.32 25.69
N PRO A 227 -6.89 29.30 25.22
CA PRO A 227 -7.88 30.30 25.61
C PRO A 227 -7.99 30.46 27.12
N ALA A 228 -8.07 31.71 27.58
CA ALA A 228 -8.13 32.03 29.00
C ALA A 228 -9.42 31.50 29.65
N GLY A 229 -9.31 31.05 30.90
CA GLY A 229 -10.43 30.56 31.72
C GLY A 229 -9.89 29.77 32.90
N GLU A 230 -10.66 29.71 34.00
CA GLU A 230 -10.31 28.83 35.12
C GLU A 230 -10.37 27.36 34.67
N LYS A 231 -11.46 27.00 34.00
CA LYS A 231 -11.71 25.64 33.49
C LYS A 231 -12.53 25.69 32.20
N ASN A 232 -11.92 25.26 31.12
CA ASN A 232 -12.51 25.12 29.78
C ASN A 232 -12.41 23.66 29.33
N PHE A 233 -13.15 23.25 28.30
CA PHE A 233 -13.14 21.87 27.81
C PHE A 233 -13.06 21.80 26.29
N LEU A 234 -12.07 21.07 25.76
CA LEU A 234 -12.03 20.68 24.36
C LEU A 234 -13.14 19.65 24.11
N VAL A 235 -14.03 19.95 23.18
CA VAL A 235 -15.18 19.10 22.82
C VAL A 235 -15.10 18.61 21.36
N GLY A 236 -14.12 19.10 20.60
CA GLY A 236 -13.84 18.63 19.26
C GLY A 236 -12.64 19.29 18.63
N GLU A 237 -12.27 18.79 17.46
CA GLU A 237 -11.08 19.17 16.72
C GLU A 237 -11.33 19.03 15.21
N ARG A 238 -10.78 19.98 14.45
CA ARG A 238 -10.83 20.04 13.00
C ARG A 238 -9.41 20.22 12.45
N PRO A 239 -8.77 19.12 12.05
CA PRO A 239 -7.45 19.16 11.46
C PRO A 239 -7.52 19.61 10.00
N VAL A 240 -6.43 20.18 9.50
CA VAL A 240 -6.31 20.58 8.09
C VAL A 240 -4.97 20.06 7.56
N ALA A 241 -5.02 19.24 6.51
CA ALA A 241 -3.83 18.83 5.77
C ALA A 241 -3.31 20.03 4.96
N SER A 242 -2.33 20.76 5.51
CA SER A 242 -1.79 21.98 4.90
C SER A 242 -0.75 21.71 3.80
N SER A 243 -0.08 20.56 3.87
CA SER A 243 0.94 20.14 2.90
C SER A 243 0.89 18.62 2.66
N PRO A 244 1.21 18.13 1.45
CA PRO A 244 1.40 16.70 1.20
C PRO A 244 2.53 16.06 2.02
N LEU A 245 3.47 16.88 2.53
CA LEU A 245 4.58 16.44 3.37
C LEU A 245 4.22 16.37 4.85
N LEU A 246 3.08 16.95 5.26
CA LEU A 246 2.63 16.90 6.64
C LEU A 246 2.17 15.49 6.98
N HIS A 247 2.92 14.81 7.84
CA HIS A 247 2.61 13.46 8.28
C HIS A 247 1.69 13.46 9.49
N HIS A 248 2.00 14.19 10.57
CA HIS A 248 1.07 14.32 11.69
C HIS A 248 1.24 15.61 12.48
N LEU A 249 0.21 15.91 13.27
CA LEU A 249 0.19 16.98 14.26
C LEU A 249 -0.06 16.35 15.64
N VAL A 250 0.62 16.82 16.67
CA VAL A 250 0.35 16.40 18.06
C VAL A 250 0.29 17.63 18.95
N LEU A 251 -0.72 17.69 19.81
CA LEU A 251 -0.84 18.72 20.85
C LEU A 251 -0.49 18.11 22.21
N TYR A 252 0.51 18.68 22.87
CA TYR A 252 0.92 18.29 24.21
C TYR A 252 0.59 19.37 25.24
N ALA A 253 -0.05 18.99 26.34
CA ALA A 253 -0.24 19.79 27.53
C ALA A 253 1.07 19.95 28.31
N CYS A 254 1.36 21.19 28.67
CA CYS A 254 2.52 21.55 29.46
C CYS A 254 2.12 21.68 30.93
N TYR A 255 2.49 20.69 31.74
CA TYR A 255 2.31 20.73 33.19
C TYR A 255 3.56 21.33 33.86
N GLY A 256 3.39 22.30 34.76
CA GLY A 256 4.51 22.95 35.45
C GLY A 256 4.31 24.45 35.64
N ALA A 257 5.38 25.16 36.01
CA ALA A 257 5.33 26.59 36.26
C ALA A 257 5.14 27.38 34.95
N SER A 258 4.09 28.20 34.88
CA SER A 258 3.75 29.03 33.70
C SER A 258 4.91 29.91 33.22
N GLU A 259 5.75 30.43 34.13
CA GLU A 259 6.92 31.24 33.77
C GLU A 259 7.90 30.50 32.85
N THR A 260 8.03 29.18 33.01
CA THR A 260 8.94 28.34 32.20
C THR A 260 8.53 28.30 30.73
N PHE A 261 7.21 28.33 30.45
CA PHE A 261 6.69 28.22 29.09
C PHE A 261 6.46 29.59 28.44
N ALA A 262 6.23 30.63 29.24
CA ALA A 262 6.01 31.99 28.76
C ALA A 262 7.18 32.50 27.88
N ASP A 263 8.42 32.15 28.22
CA ASP A 263 9.61 32.54 27.45
C ASP A 263 9.72 31.87 26.06
N MET A 264 8.97 30.78 25.86
CA MET A 264 8.91 30.04 24.59
C MET A 264 7.78 30.53 23.66
N LEU A 265 6.86 31.36 24.16
CA LEU A 265 5.80 31.95 23.34
C LEU A 265 6.37 32.93 22.29
N ASP A 266 5.66 33.04 21.17
CA ASP A 266 5.98 33.96 20.06
C ASP A 266 7.41 33.79 19.51
N LYS A 267 8.00 32.60 19.67
CA LYS A 267 9.27 32.21 19.07
C LYS A 267 9.01 31.49 17.74
N GLU A 268 10.03 31.54 16.88
CA GLU A 268 10.06 30.70 15.68
C GLU A 268 9.94 29.22 16.05
N PRO A 269 9.22 28.41 15.26
CA PRO A 269 9.14 26.96 15.48
C PRO A 269 10.53 26.34 15.56
N ASN A 270 10.77 25.54 16.59
CA ASN A 270 12.02 24.83 16.73
C ASN A 270 11.97 23.55 15.89
N CYS A 271 12.62 23.57 14.73
CA CYS A 271 12.75 22.41 13.85
C CYS A 271 14.09 21.66 14.02
N ASP A 272 14.91 22.02 15.02
CA ASP A 272 16.12 21.30 15.40
C ASP A 272 15.79 20.19 16.41
N TRP A 273 14.94 19.27 15.97
CA TRP A 273 14.36 18.22 16.81
C TRP A 273 15.37 17.20 17.35
N GLU A 274 16.53 17.08 16.72
CA GLU A 274 17.58 16.18 17.20
C GLU A 274 18.20 16.66 18.53
N THR A 275 18.15 17.97 18.79
CA THR A 275 18.72 18.58 20.00
C THR A 275 17.66 19.13 20.95
N PHE A 276 16.43 19.33 20.46
CA PHE A 276 15.32 19.82 21.25
C PHE A 276 14.56 18.69 21.94
N SER A 277 14.35 18.83 23.25
CA SER A 277 13.48 17.96 24.03
C SER A 277 12.20 18.72 24.35
N ASN A 278 11.05 18.19 23.92
CA ASN A 278 9.75 18.75 24.23
C ASN A 278 9.49 18.64 25.75
N PRO A 279 9.35 19.77 26.49
CA PRO A 279 9.10 19.74 27.93
C PRO A 279 7.64 19.40 28.28
N CYS A 280 6.74 19.36 27.30
CA CYS A 280 5.32 19.12 27.49
C CYS A 280 5.00 17.65 27.27
N ILE A 281 4.66 16.97 28.36
CA ILE A 281 4.59 15.51 28.44
C ILE A 281 3.14 14.96 28.42
N GLY A 282 2.14 15.83 28.56
CA GLY A 282 0.74 15.43 28.57
C GLY A 282 0.18 15.31 27.17
N PHE A 283 0.01 14.11 26.64
CA PHE A 283 -0.63 13.95 25.35
C PHE A 283 -2.10 14.42 25.41
N VAL A 284 -2.49 15.36 24.55
CA VAL A 284 -3.88 15.86 24.47
C VAL A 284 -4.62 15.18 23.33
N THR A 285 -4.06 15.27 22.12
CA THR A 285 -4.65 14.76 20.89
C THR A 285 -3.66 14.87 19.73
N GLU A 286 -3.98 14.21 18.63
CA GLU A 286 -3.18 14.07 17.44
C GLU A 286 -4.03 14.16 16.18
N TRP A 287 -3.37 14.38 15.05
CA TRP A 287 -3.93 14.16 13.73
C TRP A 287 -2.89 13.46 12.85
N ALA A 288 -3.31 12.43 12.11
CA ALA A 288 -2.52 11.75 11.10
C ALA A 288 -3.33 11.57 9.81
N PRO A 289 -2.70 11.18 8.68
CA PRO A 289 -3.38 11.11 7.41
C PRO A 289 -4.50 10.07 7.49
N GLY A 290 -5.61 10.39 6.82
CA GLY A 290 -6.82 9.58 6.82
C GLY A 290 -7.80 9.88 7.96
N MET A 291 -7.42 10.64 8.99
CA MET A 291 -8.37 11.13 10.00
C MET A 291 -9.27 12.25 9.45
N SER A 292 -10.57 12.14 9.73
CA SER A 292 -11.54 13.24 9.64
C SER A 292 -11.47 14.13 10.89
N ALA A 293 -12.26 15.19 10.91
CA ALA A 293 -12.55 15.93 12.13
C ALA A 293 -13.19 15.02 13.18
N ARG A 294 -13.07 15.39 14.45
CA ARG A 294 -13.57 14.59 15.58
C ARG A 294 -14.28 15.48 16.58
N THR A 295 -15.36 14.97 17.17
CA THR A 295 -16.10 15.59 18.27
C THR A 295 -16.42 14.57 19.35
N PHE A 296 -16.66 15.03 20.56
CA PHE A 296 -17.30 14.21 21.59
C PHE A 296 -18.81 14.36 21.53
N GLU A 297 -19.56 13.33 21.94
CA GLU A 297 -20.99 13.49 22.21
C GLU A 297 -21.21 14.52 23.32
N ASP A 298 -22.41 15.11 23.35
CA ASP A 298 -22.80 16.12 24.33
C ASP A 298 -22.52 15.66 25.78
N GLY A 299 -21.93 16.55 26.58
CA GLY A 299 -21.62 16.32 28.00
C GLY A 299 -20.22 15.76 28.27
N TYR A 300 -19.40 15.52 27.26
CA TYR A 300 -18.00 15.07 27.41
C TYR A 300 -17.01 16.14 26.93
N GLY A 301 -15.84 16.23 27.56
CA GLY A 301 -14.76 17.08 27.07
C GLY A 301 -13.44 16.93 27.82
N LYS A 302 -12.33 17.31 27.19
CA LYS A 302 -10.98 17.29 27.79
C LYS A 302 -10.68 18.63 28.46
N PRO A 303 -10.43 18.69 29.77
CA PRO A 303 -10.26 19.97 30.46
C PRO A 303 -8.91 20.63 30.17
N PHE A 304 -8.93 21.96 30.10
CA PHE A 304 -7.76 22.84 30.07
C PHE A 304 -8.07 24.16 30.80
N GLY A 305 -7.07 25.02 31.01
CA GLY A 305 -7.23 26.28 31.75
C GLY A 305 -6.35 26.33 33.00
N ALA A 306 -6.56 27.34 33.84
CA ALA A 306 -5.72 27.61 35.02
C ALA A 306 -5.69 26.45 36.04
N ASP A 307 -6.77 25.68 36.15
CA ASP A 307 -6.84 24.50 37.02
C ASP A 307 -6.12 23.26 36.47
N TYR A 308 -5.71 23.30 35.19
CA TYR A 308 -5.09 22.18 34.47
C TYR A 308 -3.80 22.63 33.77
N TYR A 309 -3.87 22.97 32.49
CA TYR A 309 -2.75 23.50 31.72
C TYR A 309 -3.22 24.71 30.89
N GLU A 310 -2.43 25.78 30.90
CA GLU A 310 -2.67 26.99 30.11
C GLU A 310 -1.80 27.05 28.84
N TYR A 311 -0.80 26.17 28.76
CA TYR A 311 0.20 26.15 27.70
C TYR A 311 0.20 24.78 27.03
N ALA A 312 0.32 24.79 25.70
CA ALA A 312 0.42 23.58 24.91
C ALA A 312 1.52 23.70 23.85
N MET A 313 2.22 22.61 23.61
CA MET A 313 3.19 22.47 22.52
C MET A 313 2.51 21.82 21.34
N LEU A 314 2.53 22.47 20.18
CA LEU A 314 2.21 21.84 18.90
C LEU A 314 3.50 21.24 18.33
N GLU A 315 3.48 19.94 18.13
CA GLU A 315 4.46 19.19 17.34
C GLU A 315 3.91 18.96 15.93
N THR A 316 4.71 19.29 14.93
CA THR A 316 4.40 19.10 13.52
C THR A 316 5.47 18.20 12.93
N HIS A 317 5.08 17.06 12.37
CA HIS A 317 5.99 16.13 11.72
C HIS A 317 5.82 16.20 10.20
N TYR A 318 6.90 16.57 9.51
CA TYR A 318 7.04 16.49 8.07
C TYR A 318 7.83 15.26 7.64
N ASN A 319 7.27 14.48 6.72
CA ASN A 319 7.94 13.38 6.05
C ASN A 319 8.25 13.80 4.60
N ASN A 320 9.53 14.03 4.29
CA ASN A 320 10.04 14.49 3.00
C ASN A 320 11.05 13.49 2.42
N PRO A 321 10.61 12.26 2.06
CA PRO A 321 11.50 11.19 1.60
C PRO A 321 12.24 11.53 0.30
N GLU A 322 11.67 12.39 -0.53
CA GLU A 322 12.30 12.87 -1.78
C GLU A 322 13.27 14.04 -1.57
N GLN A 323 13.40 14.54 -0.32
CA GLN A 323 14.28 15.64 0.06
C GLN A 323 14.04 16.90 -0.79
N LEU A 324 12.77 17.21 -1.05
CA LEU A 324 12.35 18.38 -1.80
C LEU A 324 12.90 19.66 -1.13
N VAL A 325 13.33 20.61 -1.95
CA VAL A 325 13.99 21.84 -1.51
C VAL A 325 13.06 23.03 -1.71
N GLY A 326 12.93 23.86 -0.69
CA GLY A 326 12.17 25.11 -0.75
C GLY A 326 10.67 24.94 -0.52
N GLU A 327 10.23 23.74 -0.17
CA GLU A 327 8.87 23.48 0.30
C GLU A 327 8.60 24.27 1.59
N LYS A 328 7.40 24.81 1.69
CA LYS A 328 6.97 25.65 2.80
C LYS A 328 5.60 25.20 3.26
N ASP A 329 5.38 25.31 4.56
CA ASP A 329 4.09 24.97 5.14
C ASP A 329 3.77 25.82 6.36
N ALA A 330 2.48 26.05 6.58
CA ALA A 330 1.92 26.71 7.75
C ALA A 330 0.78 25.83 8.30
N ALA A 331 1.16 24.82 9.09
CA ALA A 331 0.22 23.87 9.66
C ALA A 331 -0.74 24.54 10.66
N SER A 332 -1.99 24.11 10.66
CA SER A 332 -3.01 24.60 11.58
C SER A 332 -3.84 23.47 12.15
N TYR A 333 -4.15 23.55 13.44
CA TYR A 333 -5.06 22.64 14.13
C TYR A 333 -6.17 23.46 14.80
N THR A 334 -7.41 23.30 14.33
CA THR A 334 -8.56 24.02 14.90
C THR A 334 -9.21 23.18 15.99
N PHE A 335 -9.52 23.80 17.12
CA PHE A 335 -10.18 23.16 18.25
C PHE A 335 -11.50 23.84 18.58
N ILE A 336 -12.47 23.02 18.96
CA ILE A 336 -13.80 23.43 19.43
C ILE A 336 -13.81 23.22 20.94
N TYR A 337 -14.21 24.25 21.69
CA TYR A 337 -14.23 24.19 23.13
C TYR A 337 -15.46 24.88 23.72
N THR A 338 -15.73 24.60 24.99
CA THR A 338 -16.75 25.30 25.78
C THR A 338 -16.19 25.72 27.13
N ASP A 339 -16.71 26.82 27.67
CA ASP A 339 -16.46 27.28 29.04
C ASP A 339 -17.54 26.78 30.02
N GLN A 340 -18.53 26.05 29.51
CA GLN A 340 -19.57 25.43 30.32
C GLN A 340 -19.06 24.10 30.90
N GLN A 341 -19.39 23.84 32.16
CA GLN A 341 -19.07 22.57 32.80
C GLN A 341 -19.69 21.41 32.01
N VAL A 342 -18.85 20.45 31.63
CA VAL A 342 -19.28 19.17 31.04
C VAL A 342 -19.66 18.18 32.14
N ASP A 343 -20.51 17.20 31.80
CA ASP A 343 -20.94 16.16 32.74
C ASP A 343 -19.80 15.19 33.07
N THR A 344 -18.93 14.90 32.10
CA THR A 344 -17.84 13.93 32.22
C THR A 344 -16.54 14.45 31.59
N GLU A 345 -15.48 14.49 32.40
CA GLU A 345 -14.16 14.91 31.97
C GLU A 345 -13.36 13.73 31.41
N ILE A 346 -12.81 13.92 30.21
CA ILE A 346 -11.99 12.94 29.50
C ILE A 346 -10.51 13.20 29.75
N GLY A 347 -9.77 12.14 30.07
CA GLY A 347 -8.31 12.10 30.04
C GLY A 347 -7.78 11.24 28.90
N THR A 348 -6.48 11.30 28.65
CA THR A 348 -5.79 10.44 27.69
C THR A 348 -4.61 9.76 28.34
N LEU A 349 -4.51 8.44 28.16
CA LEU A 349 -3.44 7.60 28.68
C LEU A 349 -2.54 7.18 27.51
N THR A 350 -1.27 7.53 27.58
CA THR A 350 -0.26 7.04 26.64
C THR A 350 0.22 5.66 27.05
N LEU A 351 0.02 4.68 26.17
CA LEU A 351 0.63 3.34 26.21
C LEU A 351 1.58 3.18 25.02
N GLY A 352 2.46 2.19 25.06
CA GLY A 352 3.44 1.97 23.99
C GLY A 352 4.84 2.49 24.34
N ASP A 353 5.72 2.56 23.34
CA ASP A 353 7.16 2.75 23.51
C ASP A 353 7.56 4.24 23.57
N LEU A 354 7.61 4.81 24.77
CA LEU A 354 8.00 6.22 24.97
C LEU A 354 9.48 6.53 24.69
N GLN A 355 10.34 5.51 24.56
CA GLN A 355 11.77 5.72 24.26
C GLN A 355 12.01 5.96 22.77
N VAL A 356 11.15 5.40 21.92
CA VAL A 356 11.16 5.45 20.45
C VAL A 356 12.39 4.79 19.82
N ASN A 357 13.59 5.07 20.34
CA ASN A 357 14.88 4.56 19.88
C ASN A 357 15.43 3.46 20.80
N GLY A 358 16.50 2.80 20.37
CA GLY A 358 17.26 1.85 21.20
C GLY A 358 16.79 0.40 21.13
N TRP A 359 15.84 0.10 20.24
CA TRP A 359 15.41 -1.26 19.91
C TRP A 359 15.44 -1.50 18.40
N PHE A 360 15.55 -2.77 18.00
CA PHE A 360 15.65 -3.18 16.61
C PHE A 360 14.77 -4.41 16.37
N MET A 361 14.26 -4.53 15.15
CA MET A 361 13.55 -5.71 14.67
C MET A 361 14.38 -6.47 13.65
N ASP A 362 14.21 -7.79 13.65
CA ASP A 362 14.86 -8.66 12.68
C ASP A 362 14.36 -8.38 11.25
N PRO A 363 15.27 -8.32 10.26
CA PRO A 363 14.89 -8.23 8.85
C PRO A 363 14.34 -9.56 8.32
N GLY A 364 13.61 -9.51 7.20
CA GLY A 364 13.15 -10.68 6.45
C GLY A 364 12.04 -11.48 7.13
N LYS A 365 11.19 -10.84 7.95
CA LYS A 365 10.07 -11.48 8.65
C LYS A 365 8.73 -11.00 8.12
N GLU A 366 7.81 -11.94 7.88
CA GLU A 366 6.44 -11.61 7.47
C GLU A 366 5.72 -10.79 8.54
N LEU A 367 5.84 -11.23 9.80
CA LEU A 367 5.42 -10.48 10.98
C LEU A 367 6.49 -10.60 12.07
N VAL A 368 6.89 -9.47 12.64
CA VAL A 368 7.73 -9.35 13.84
C VAL A 368 7.05 -8.39 14.82
N ALA A 369 7.10 -8.70 16.12
CA ALA A 369 6.34 -7.96 17.13
C ALA A 369 7.24 -7.15 18.08
N LYS A 370 6.83 -5.91 18.38
CA LYS A 370 7.30 -5.13 19.53
C LYS A 370 6.20 -5.12 20.58
N THR A 371 6.56 -5.39 21.82
CA THR A 371 5.62 -5.35 22.95
C THR A 371 6.12 -4.40 24.02
N THR A 372 5.19 -3.71 24.67
CA THR A 372 5.41 -2.88 25.87
C THR A 372 4.34 -3.19 26.90
N ILE A 373 4.69 -3.05 28.18
CA ILE A 373 3.83 -3.43 29.28
C ILE A 373 3.60 -2.21 30.17
N CYS A 374 2.34 -1.81 30.33
CA CYS A 374 1.88 -0.99 31.43
C CYS A 374 1.64 -1.90 32.63
N THR A 375 2.45 -1.73 33.66
CA THR A 375 2.51 -2.63 34.81
C THR A 375 1.47 -2.28 35.89
N PRO A 376 1.00 -3.27 36.69
CA PRO A 376 0.03 -3.05 37.77
C PRO A 376 0.40 -1.94 38.74
N GLU A 377 1.69 -1.73 39.01
CA GLU A 377 2.16 -0.70 39.94
C GLU A 377 1.82 0.74 39.48
N CYS A 378 1.64 0.97 38.17
CA CYS A 378 1.16 2.25 37.66
C CYS A 378 -0.37 2.32 37.65
N THR A 379 -1.06 1.24 37.26
CA THR A 379 -2.52 1.20 37.22
C THR A 379 -3.14 1.22 38.62
N ASP A 380 -2.41 0.75 39.64
CA ASP A 380 -2.76 0.88 41.07
C ASP A 380 -2.94 2.34 41.53
N LYS A 381 -2.43 3.31 40.77
CA LYS A 381 -2.62 4.75 41.03
C LYS A 381 -3.95 5.29 40.55
N TRP A 382 -4.74 4.50 39.82
CA TRP A 382 -6.08 4.88 39.37
C TRP A 382 -7.08 4.95 40.53
N PRO A 383 -8.23 5.61 40.35
CA PRO A 383 -9.31 5.58 41.33
C PRO A 383 -9.72 4.15 41.68
N ALA A 384 -10.21 3.92 42.90
CA ALA A 384 -10.59 2.58 43.38
C ALA A 384 -11.64 1.89 42.49
N GLU A 385 -12.54 2.67 41.88
CA GLU A 385 -13.57 2.17 40.95
C GLU A 385 -13.03 1.96 39.52
N GLY A 386 -11.78 2.35 39.26
CA GLY A 386 -11.12 2.29 37.97
C GLY A 386 -11.45 3.45 37.03
N ILE A 387 -11.08 3.25 35.77
CA ILE A 387 -11.36 4.15 34.64
C ILE A 387 -12.08 3.38 33.53
N THR A 388 -12.82 4.08 32.70
CA THR A 388 -13.57 3.57 31.57
C THR A 388 -12.94 4.08 30.29
N ALA A 389 -12.36 3.20 29.49
CA ALA A 389 -11.77 3.52 28.19
C ALA A 389 -12.84 3.64 27.11
N VAL A 390 -12.76 4.71 26.30
CA VAL A 390 -13.80 5.09 25.33
C VAL A 390 -13.30 5.20 23.90
N SER A 391 -12.01 5.37 23.67
CA SER A 391 -11.41 5.21 22.36
C SER A 391 -9.93 4.86 22.46
N VAL A 392 -9.37 4.28 21.40
CA VAL A 392 -7.94 3.99 21.27
C VAL A 392 -7.44 4.45 19.91
N PHE A 393 -6.35 5.20 19.88
CA PHE A 393 -5.61 5.51 18.67
C PHE A 393 -4.30 4.73 18.65
N HIS A 394 -4.05 3.96 17.59
CA HIS A 394 -2.79 3.23 17.40
C HIS A 394 -1.89 3.97 16.42
N HIS A 395 -0.60 4.04 16.71
CA HIS A 395 0.39 4.68 15.84
C HIS A 395 1.61 3.79 15.59
N MET A 396 1.95 3.67 14.31
CA MET A 396 3.04 2.88 13.76
C MET A 396 3.53 3.53 12.46
N HIS A 397 4.70 3.13 11.94
CA HIS A 397 5.22 3.63 10.66
C HIS A 397 4.99 2.62 9.51
N PHE A 398 5.78 2.71 8.43
CA PHE A 398 5.51 2.07 7.13
C PHE A 398 5.34 0.53 7.19
N ARG A 399 6.00 -0.14 8.12
CA ARG A 399 5.97 -1.60 8.23
C ARG A 399 4.84 -2.09 9.09
N GLY A 400 4.12 -1.20 9.79
CA GLY A 400 3.04 -1.60 10.68
C GLY A 400 1.94 -2.37 9.96
N ARG A 401 1.44 -3.43 10.59
CA ARG A 401 0.38 -4.29 10.06
C ARG A 401 -0.72 -4.56 11.07
N ASN A 402 -0.38 -4.85 12.32
CA ASN A 402 -1.39 -5.06 13.35
C ASN A 402 -0.98 -4.37 14.65
N ALA A 403 -1.97 -3.92 15.41
CA ALA A 403 -1.77 -3.39 16.75
C ALA A 403 -2.85 -3.91 17.70
N ARG A 404 -2.50 -4.18 18.94
CA ARG A 404 -3.47 -4.58 19.98
C ARG A 404 -3.04 -4.11 21.35
N VAL A 405 -4.03 -3.87 22.21
CA VAL A 405 -3.86 -3.68 23.66
C VAL A 405 -4.65 -4.78 24.37
N GLN A 406 -3.97 -5.60 25.16
CA GLN A 406 -4.56 -6.69 25.95
C GLN A 406 -4.73 -6.25 27.41
N ILE A 407 -5.82 -6.69 28.06
CA ILE A 407 -6.06 -6.46 29.49
C ILE A 407 -5.80 -7.76 30.24
N ILE A 408 -4.80 -7.76 31.11
CA ILE A 408 -4.49 -8.88 31.99
C ILE A 408 -4.95 -8.52 33.40
N ARG A 409 -5.92 -9.29 33.91
CA ARG A 409 -6.49 -9.11 35.24
C ARG A 409 -6.34 -10.40 36.03
N ASN A 410 -5.72 -10.32 37.20
CA ASN A 410 -5.47 -11.48 38.07
C ASN A 410 -4.77 -12.65 37.34
N GLY A 411 -3.82 -12.36 36.44
CA GLY A 411 -3.06 -13.36 35.68
C GLY A 411 -3.83 -14.02 34.54
N THR A 412 -4.98 -13.48 34.14
CA THR A 412 -5.76 -13.97 32.98
C THR A 412 -6.09 -12.81 32.06
N GLU A 413 -5.92 -13.03 30.75
CA GLU A 413 -6.41 -12.12 29.73
C GLU A 413 -7.94 -12.18 29.71
N ILE A 414 -8.62 -11.04 29.87
CA ILE A 414 -10.09 -11.00 29.96
C ILE A 414 -10.75 -10.65 28.63
N ALA A 415 -10.20 -9.68 27.92
CA ALA A 415 -10.59 -9.21 26.59
C ALA A 415 -9.50 -8.27 26.05
N PRO A 416 -9.33 -8.17 24.72
CA PRO A 416 -8.55 -7.08 24.17
C PRO A 416 -9.27 -5.74 24.45
N LEU A 417 -8.54 -4.75 24.97
CA LEU A 417 -9.01 -3.37 25.04
C LEU A 417 -9.26 -2.83 23.63
N SER A 418 -8.31 -3.10 22.73
CA SER A 418 -8.44 -2.83 21.30
C SER A 418 -7.63 -3.84 20.52
N SER A 419 -8.15 -4.23 19.37
CA SER A 419 -7.39 -4.91 18.31
C SER A 419 -7.61 -4.11 17.04
N LEU A 420 -6.56 -3.94 16.25
CA LEU A 420 -6.53 -3.28 14.95
C LEU A 420 -5.74 -4.19 14.02
N ARG A 421 -6.40 -4.73 12.99
CA ARG A 421 -5.75 -5.52 11.95
C ARG A 421 -5.60 -4.69 10.69
N ASP A 422 -4.65 -5.09 9.85
CA ASP A 422 -4.44 -4.47 8.54
C ASP A 422 -4.23 -2.94 8.62
N PHE A 423 -3.48 -2.51 9.64
CA PHE A 423 -3.02 -1.14 9.83
C PHE A 423 -2.40 -0.62 8.53
N ASP A 424 -2.81 0.59 8.17
CA ASP A 424 -2.27 1.32 7.03
C ASP A 424 -1.77 2.68 7.51
N TYR A 425 -0.52 2.98 7.21
CA TYR A 425 0.15 4.21 7.62
C TYR A 425 -0.61 5.48 7.21
N GLY A 426 -1.27 5.46 6.04
CA GLY A 426 -2.03 6.59 5.53
C GLY A 426 -3.45 6.72 6.08
N TYR A 427 -3.88 5.80 6.96
CA TYR A 427 -5.24 5.70 7.48
C TYR A 427 -5.24 5.36 8.97
N GLN A 428 -4.91 6.36 9.78
CA GLN A 428 -4.93 6.25 11.24
C GLN A 428 -6.17 6.97 11.78
N PHE A 429 -6.72 6.52 12.91
CA PHE A 429 -7.92 7.10 13.50
C PHE A 429 -8.10 6.66 14.95
N SER A 430 -8.90 7.42 15.71
CA SER A 430 -9.28 7.05 17.07
C SER A 430 -10.47 6.10 17.03
N LYS A 431 -10.22 4.82 17.25
CA LYS A 431 -11.26 3.78 17.27
C LYS A 431 -12.11 3.91 18.53
N ALA A 432 -13.40 4.19 18.37
CA ALA A 432 -14.34 4.22 19.49
C ALA A 432 -14.48 2.83 20.14
N LEU A 433 -14.60 2.80 21.47
CA LEU A 433 -14.83 1.63 22.28
C LEU A 433 -16.21 1.68 22.93
N ASP A 434 -16.77 0.51 23.23
CA ASP A 434 -18.00 0.39 24.03
C ASP A 434 -17.69 0.40 25.53
N ASN A 435 -17.13 1.51 26.03
CA ASN A 435 -16.94 1.81 27.45
C ASN A 435 -16.30 0.65 28.26
N ILE A 436 -15.03 0.34 27.98
CA ILE A 436 -14.34 -0.81 28.59
C ILE A 436 -13.76 -0.42 29.96
N GLN A 437 -14.13 -1.16 31.03
CA GLN A 437 -13.65 -0.89 32.38
C GLN A 437 -12.24 -1.44 32.65
N LEU A 438 -11.33 -0.54 33.02
CA LEU A 438 -9.97 -0.82 33.49
C LEU A 438 -9.89 -0.56 34.99
N LEU A 439 -9.34 -1.49 35.75
CA LEU A 439 -9.32 -1.46 37.21
C LEU A 439 -7.89 -1.29 37.73
N PRO A 440 -7.71 -0.73 38.94
CA PRO A 440 -6.42 -0.77 39.63
C PRO A 440 -5.89 -2.21 39.72
N GLY A 441 -4.60 -2.37 39.43
CA GLY A 441 -3.92 -3.66 39.42
C GLY A 441 -4.00 -4.42 38.09
N ASP A 442 -4.70 -3.90 37.09
CA ASP A 442 -4.65 -4.43 35.74
C ASP A 442 -3.27 -4.22 35.11
N GLN A 443 -2.84 -5.17 34.29
CA GLN A 443 -1.70 -5.02 33.40
C GLN A 443 -2.20 -4.83 31.97
N LEU A 444 -1.69 -3.81 31.26
CA LEU A 444 -2.01 -3.59 29.85
C LEU A 444 -0.80 -3.90 28.99
N ILE A 445 -0.99 -4.73 27.96
CA ILE A 445 0.08 -5.14 27.05
C ILE A 445 -0.21 -4.57 25.68
N THR A 446 0.62 -3.63 25.22
CA THR A 446 0.53 -3.07 23.87
C THR A 446 1.49 -3.82 22.96
N THR A 447 0.95 -4.46 21.92
CA THR A 447 1.72 -5.20 20.92
C THR A 447 1.48 -4.61 19.54
N CYS A 448 2.57 -4.30 18.85
CA CYS A 448 2.61 -3.81 17.49
C CYS A 448 3.35 -4.82 16.62
N GLU A 449 2.79 -5.19 15.47
CA GLU A 449 3.33 -6.18 14.54
C GLU A 449 3.67 -5.53 13.19
N TYR A 450 4.84 -5.87 12.66
CA TYR A 450 5.44 -5.22 11.50
C TYR A 450 5.85 -6.25 10.44
N ASN A 451 5.76 -5.89 9.17
CA ASN A 451 6.28 -6.69 8.06
C ASN A 451 7.66 -6.16 7.63
N THR A 452 8.69 -6.96 7.86
CA THR A 452 10.09 -6.65 7.50
C THR A 452 10.61 -7.54 6.36
N MET A 453 9.73 -8.21 5.60
CA MET A 453 10.14 -9.16 4.53
C MET A 453 11.07 -8.54 3.49
N ASN A 454 10.88 -7.25 3.21
CA ASN A 454 11.66 -6.52 2.21
C ASN A 454 12.93 -5.87 2.80
N ASP A 455 13.12 -5.93 4.11
CA ASP A 455 14.31 -5.40 4.77
C ASP A 455 15.43 -6.44 4.79
N THR A 456 16.66 -5.98 4.56
CA THR A 456 17.88 -6.82 4.61
C THR A 456 18.75 -6.51 5.82
N MET A 457 18.45 -5.42 6.54
CA MET A 457 19.14 -4.95 7.73
C MET A 457 18.15 -4.78 8.88
N PRO A 458 18.57 -4.92 10.14
CA PRO A 458 17.69 -4.68 11.28
C PRO A 458 17.04 -3.31 11.23
N VAL A 459 15.72 -3.28 11.43
CA VAL A 459 14.93 -2.05 11.38
C VAL A 459 14.92 -1.43 12.78
N PRO A 460 15.43 -0.21 12.96
CA PRO A 460 15.42 0.45 14.26
C PRO A 460 14.03 0.97 14.60
N GLY A 461 13.73 1.03 15.90
CA GLY A 461 12.76 2.00 16.41
C GLY A 461 13.31 3.41 16.26
N GLY A 462 12.47 4.37 15.88
CA GLY A 462 12.93 5.74 15.67
C GLY A 462 11.86 6.73 15.23
N GLN A 463 12.23 8.00 15.30
CA GLN A 463 11.43 9.15 14.87
C GLN A 463 11.16 9.19 13.34
N PRO A 464 12.11 8.81 12.45
CA PRO A 464 11.85 8.79 11.01
C PRO A 464 10.79 7.76 10.61
N SER A 465 9.99 8.06 9.59
CA SER A 465 8.97 7.13 9.07
C SER A 465 9.57 5.85 8.46
N SER A 466 10.86 5.87 8.08
CA SER A 466 11.61 4.67 7.69
C SER A 466 12.09 3.80 8.86
N SER A 467 12.04 4.32 10.09
CA SER A 467 12.17 3.56 11.35
C SER A 467 10.76 3.18 11.84
N GLU A 468 10.62 2.61 13.03
CA GLU A 468 9.29 2.23 13.56
C GLU A 468 8.96 2.82 14.94
N MET A 469 7.66 2.91 15.21
CA MET A 469 7.06 3.29 16.49
C MET A 469 5.97 2.31 16.90
N CYS A 470 5.64 2.28 18.19
CA CYS A 470 4.53 1.50 18.74
C CYS A 470 3.83 2.30 19.82
N PHE A 471 2.72 2.96 19.50
CA PHE A 471 1.91 3.67 20.50
C PHE A 471 0.45 3.27 20.46
N ALA A 472 -0.19 3.36 21.63
CA ALA A 472 -1.64 3.33 21.77
C ALA A 472 -2.08 4.42 22.76
N TRP A 473 -2.80 5.44 22.29
CA TRP A 473 -3.39 6.47 23.14
C TRP A 473 -4.84 6.14 23.45
N VAL A 474 -5.16 6.02 24.73
CA VAL A 474 -6.48 5.62 25.22
C VAL A 474 -7.18 6.82 25.82
N ASP A 475 -8.29 7.25 25.24
CA ASP A 475 -9.17 8.22 25.90
C ASP A 475 -10.03 7.51 26.93
N TYR A 476 -10.20 8.11 28.11
CA TYR A 476 -10.91 7.49 29.24
C TYR A 476 -11.61 8.51 30.14
N TYR A 477 -12.52 8.03 30.99
CA TYR A 477 -13.09 8.78 32.12
C TYR A 477 -13.22 7.92 33.39
N PRO A 478 -13.38 8.49 34.59
CA PRO A 478 -13.16 9.91 34.89
C PRO A 478 -11.69 10.27 34.65
N LEU A 479 -11.44 11.55 34.38
CA LEU A 479 -10.09 12.09 34.30
C LEU A 479 -9.25 11.65 35.52
N ASN A 480 -8.01 11.24 35.24
CA ASN A 480 -7.06 10.80 36.25
C ASN A 480 -5.69 11.47 36.03
N SER A 481 -4.84 11.46 37.06
CA SER A 481 -3.52 12.09 37.03
C SER A 481 -2.47 11.28 36.26
N VAL A 482 -2.70 9.99 35.97
CA VAL A 482 -1.77 9.15 35.20
C VAL A 482 -1.85 9.53 33.71
N LEU A 483 -0.75 10.06 33.19
CA LEU A 483 -0.61 10.52 31.80
C LEU A 483 -0.04 9.43 30.89
N ALA A 484 0.90 8.63 31.39
CA ALA A 484 1.51 7.56 30.63
C ALA A 484 1.90 6.38 31.51
N CYS A 485 1.83 5.19 30.93
CA CYS A 485 2.18 3.94 31.60
C CYS A 485 2.86 2.99 30.62
N THR A 486 4.13 2.67 30.87
CA THR A 486 4.90 1.84 29.94
C THR A 486 6.08 1.11 30.59
N GLN A 487 6.76 0.32 29.77
CA GLN A 487 8.03 -0.32 30.04
C GLN A 487 9.15 0.45 29.32
N ILE A 488 10.27 0.66 30.00
CA ILE A 488 11.49 1.27 29.45
C ILE A 488 12.72 0.40 29.72
N ASP A 489 13.81 0.68 29.01
CA ASP A 489 15.19 0.33 29.39
C ASP A 489 15.88 1.55 30.01
N PRO A 490 16.12 1.56 31.34
CA PRO A 490 16.79 2.67 32.04
C PRO A 490 18.16 3.03 31.47
N ALA A 491 18.90 2.05 30.93
CA ALA A 491 20.23 2.27 30.39
C ALA A 491 20.25 3.16 29.14
N LEU A 492 19.10 3.31 28.45
CA LEU A 492 18.98 4.18 27.29
C LEU A 492 18.90 5.67 27.66
N PHE A 493 18.50 6.00 28.90
CA PHE A 493 18.49 7.37 29.42
C PHE A 493 19.72 7.69 30.27
N ASP A 494 20.12 6.74 31.12
CA ASP A 494 21.30 6.85 31.98
C ASP A 494 22.19 5.62 31.74
N PRO A 495 23.27 5.76 30.93
CA PRO A 495 24.19 4.66 30.64
C PRO A 495 24.88 4.06 31.88
N SER A 496 24.76 4.68 33.06
CA SER A 496 25.26 4.11 34.32
C SER A 496 24.30 3.08 34.93
N GLN A 497 23.04 3.04 34.49
CA GLN A 497 22.06 2.03 34.87
C GLN A 497 22.28 0.73 34.09
N PRO A 498 21.94 -0.44 34.66
CA PRO A 498 21.99 -1.70 33.94
C PRO A 498 20.89 -1.77 32.88
N HIS A 499 21.21 -2.38 31.73
CA HIS A 499 20.20 -2.76 30.74
C HIS A 499 19.16 -3.70 31.36
N GLY A 500 17.88 -3.44 31.09
CA GLY A 500 16.80 -4.30 31.55
C GLY A 500 15.43 -3.63 31.45
N ALA A 501 14.36 -4.36 31.75
CA ALA A 501 13.02 -3.79 31.77
C ALA A 501 12.71 -3.12 33.12
N ALA A 502 12.29 -1.86 33.09
CA ALA A 502 11.73 -1.12 34.21
C ALA A 502 10.34 -0.57 33.86
N GLY A 503 9.46 -0.50 34.84
CA GLY A 503 8.17 0.18 34.70
C GLY A 503 8.39 1.68 34.81
N MET A 504 7.68 2.45 33.98
CA MET A 504 7.66 3.91 34.01
C MET A 504 6.22 4.38 34.08
N CYS A 505 5.91 5.21 35.08
CA CYS A 505 4.60 5.81 35.28
C CYS A 505 4.74 7.33 35.33
N LEU A 506 4.03 8.02 34.45
CA LEU A 506 4.05 9.47 34.38
C LEU A 506 2.75 10.03 34.97
N VAL A 507 2.85 10.98 35.89
CA VAL A 507 1.70 11.60 36.54
C VAL A 507 1.76 13.11 36.43
N SER A 508 0.62 13.77 36.21
CA SER A 508 0.52 15.22 35.98
C SER A 508 1.01 16.08 37.16
N THR A 509 1.04 15.53 38.37
CA THR A 509 1.46 16.22 39.59
C THR A 509 2.95 16.10 39.90
N SER A 510 3.70 15.32 39.12
CA SER A 510 5.15 15.12 39.31
C SER A 510 5.90 15.61 38.07
N PRO A 511 6.97 16.42 38.24
CA PRO A 511 7.81 16.83 37.12
C PRO A 511 8.68 15.67 36.58
N GLU A 512 8.94 14.65 37.39
CA GLU A 512 9.79 13.51 37.03
C GLU A 512 8.96 12.22 36.94
N PRO A 513 9.27 11.32 35.98
CA PRO A 513 8.61 10.03 35.85
C PRO A 513 9.00 9.08 37.00
N ASP A 514 8.03 8.30 37.48
CA ASP A 514 8.30 7.24 38.45
C ASP A 514 8.83 6.00 37.73
N VAL A 515 10.12 5.69 37.92
CA VAL A 515 10.78 4.50 37.35
C VAL A 515 11.02 3.46 38.44
N TYR A 516 10.61 2.21 38.21
CA TYR A 516 10.68 1.14 39.20
C TYR A 516 10.82 -0.26 38.58
N ALA A 517 11.24 -1.24 39.37
CA ALA A 517 11.24 -2.64 38.95
C ALA A 517 9.84 -3.25 39.13
N SER A 518 9.43 -4.13 38.22
CA SER A 518 8.14 -4.85 38.30
C SER A 518 8.32 -6.33 37.96
N THR A 519 7.58 -7.19 38.65
CA THR A 519 7.51 -8.63 38.34
C THR A 519 6.64 -8.93 37.13
N ALA A 520 5.81 -7.98 36.68
CA ALA A 520 4.87 -8.16 35.56
C ALA A 520 5.57 -8.51 34.23
N PHE A 521 6.85 -8.12 34.06
CA PHE A 521 7.63 -8.42 32.86
C PHE A 521 7.97 -9.91 32.67
N THR A 522 7.92 -10.70 33.74
CA THR A 522 8.29 -12.13 33.71
C THR A 522 7.18 -13.05 34.20
N THR A 523 6.09 -12.49 34.72
CA THR A 523 4.97 -13.28 35.24
C THR A 523 4.13 -13.81 34.07
N PRO A 524 3.97 -15.13 33.94
CA PRO A 524 3.12 -15.69 32.89
C PRO A 524 1.65 -15.39 33.18
N PHE A 525 0.84 -15.29 32.14
CA PHE A 525 -0.61 -15.14 32.23
C PHE A 525 -1.30 -16.12 31.29
N GLN A 526 -2.56 -16.43 31.60
CA GLN A 526 -3.42 -17.23 30.73
C GLN A 526 -3.96 -16.35 29.60
N GLN A 527 -3.59 -16.66 28.36
CA GLN A 527 -4.13 -16.00 27.17
C GLN A 527 -5.56 -16.46 26.89
N LEU A 528 -6.35 -15.59 26.25
CA LEU A 528 -7.60 -16.00 25.66
C LEU A 528 -7.34 -16.94 24.47
N PRO A 529 -8.25 -17.90 24.20
CA PRO A 529 -8.24 -18.61 22.93
C PRO A 529 -8.26 -17.59 21.78
N VAL A 530 -7.38 -17.77 20.78
CA VAL A 530 -7.41 -16.96 19.58
C VAL A 530 -8.77 -17.16 18.90
N LEU A 531 -9.63 -16.14 18.93
CA LEU A 531 -10.82 -16.10 18.09
C LEU A 531 -10.33 -16.02 16.64
N GLY A 532 -10.41 -17.12 15.89
CA GLY A 532 -10.06 -17.11 14.46
C GLY A 532 -9.80 -18.45 13.77
N ASP A 533 -9.52 -19.53 14.50
CA ASP A 533 -9.07 -20.80 13.88
C ASP A 533 -9.98 -22.01 14.14
N ASN A 534 -11.26 -21.80 14.45
CA ASN A 534 -12.17 -22.91 14.75
C ASN A 534 -12.94 -23.45 13.53
N CYS A 535 -12.62 -23.02 12.32
CA CYS A 535 -13.08 -23.69 11.12
C CYS A 535 -12.20 -24.93 10.90
N THR A 536 -12.45 -25.98 11.69
CA THR A 536 -11.99 -27.33 11.35
C THR A 536 -12.47 -27.64 9.94
N SER A 537 -11.70 -28.41 9.17
CA SER A 537 -12.03 -28.88 7.81
C SER A 537 -13.45 -29.45 7.66
N ASP A 538 -14.11 -29.81 8.77
CA ASP A 538 -15.50 -30.24 8.82
C ASP A 538 -16.52 -29.12 8.53
N ALA A 539 -16.19 -27.84 8.68
CA ALA A 539 -17.07 -26.72 8.29
C ALA A 539 -17.12 -26.49 6.76
N LEU A 540 -16.21 -27.11 6.00
CA LEU A 540 -16.23 -27.20 4.54
C LEU A 540 -16.96 -28.45 4.04
N SER A 541 -17.42 -29.33 4.95
CA SER A 541 -18.27 -30.44 4.56
C SER A 541 -19.69 -29.93 4.30
N VAL A 542 -19.93 -29.50 3.07
CA VAL A 542 -21.26 -29.69 2.49
C VAL A 542 -21.51 -31.20 2.54
N PRO A 543 -22.59 -31.68 3.20
CA PRO A 543 -22.91 -33.10 3.15
C PRO A 543 -23.25 -33.48 1.71
N GLY A 544 -22.28 -34.08 1.01
CA GLY A 544 -22.44 -34.70 -0.29
C GLY A 544 -22.05 -33.83 -1.49
N ALA A 545 -20.80 -33.93 -1.94
CA ALA A 545 -20.45 -33.62 -3.33
C ALA A 545 -19.38 -34.60 -3.83
N SER A 546 -19.82 -35.73 -4.40
CA SER A 546 -18.97 -36.69 -5.13
C SER A 546 -18.69 -36.22 -6.57
N GLY A 547 -18.58 -34.91 -6.80
CA GLY A 547 -18.48 -34.28 -8.12
C GLY A 547 -17.05 -33.85 -8.46
N ALA A 548 -16.73 -33.74 -9.75
CA ALA A 548 -15.45 -33.17 -10.19
C ALA A 548 -15.35 -31.68 -9.81
N ALA A 549 -14.19 -31.29 -9.27
CA ALA A 549 -13.86 -29.90 -8.92
C ALA A 549 -13.11 -29.25 -10.08
N ILE A 550 -13.65 -28.17 -10.65
CA ILE A 550 -13.04 -27.48 -11.79
C ILE A 550 -12.59 -26.10 -11.33
N LEU A 551 -11.31 -25.80 -11.48
CA LEU A 551 -10.75 -24.47 -11.24
C LEU A 551 -10.81 -23.69 -12.56
N ASN A 552 -11.47 -22.52 -12.58
CA ASN A 552 -11.60 -21.71 -13.79
C ASN A 552 -10.92 -20.35 -13.62
N THR A 553 -10.06 -19.98 -14.58
CA THR A 553 -9.29 -18.74 -14.62
C THR A 553 -9.41 -18.09 -16.00
N CYS A 554 -9.88 -16.85 -16.06
CA CYS A 554 -9.88 -16.04 -17.28
C CYS A 554 -8.87 -14.91 -17.11
N PRO A 555 -7.62 -15.06 -17.59
CA PRO A 555 -6.63 -14.00 -17.43
C PRO A 555 -6.93 -12.80 -18.36
N GLU A 556 -7.75 -13.00 -19.39
CA GLU A 556 -8.33 -11.94 -20.21
C GLU A 556 -9.86 -11.94 -20.11
N THR A 557 -10.49 -10.89 -20.61
CA THR A 557 -11.96 -10.76 -20.60
C THR A 557 -12.65 -11.94 -21.31
N ASP A 558 -12.06 -12.43 -22.40
CA ASP A 558 -12.67 -13.43 -23.27
C ASP A 558 -11.84 -14.71 -23.44
N VAL A 559 -10.60 -14.75 -22.94
CA VAL A 559 -9.74 -15.96 -22.93
C VAL A 559 -9.78 -16.60 -21.54
N CYS A 560 -10.24 -17.85 -21.48
CA CYS A 560 -10.42 -18.60 -20.24
C CYS A 560 -9.77 -19.98 -20.30
N PHE A 561 -9.28 -20.41 -19.14
CA PHE A 561 -8.68 -21.70 -18.89
C PHE A 561 -9.35 -22.36 -17.71
N SER A 562 -9.62 -23.66 -17.82
CA SER A 562 -10.13 -24.44 -16.68
C SER A 562 -9.24 -25.65 -16.42
N LEU A 563 -9.15 -26.11 -15.18
CA LEU A 563 -8.34 -27.26 -14.76
C LEU A 563 -9.11 -28.15 -13.78
N ASN A 564 -8.94 -29.46 -13.95
CA ASN A 564 -9.31 -30.48 -12.98
C ASN A 564 -8.18 -31.52 -12.89
N VAL A 565 -7.91 -31.96 -11.67
CA VAL A 565 -7.03 -33.07 -11.34
C VAL A 565 -7.91 -34.16 -10.70
N PRO A 566 -8.09 -35.33 -11.33
CA PRO A 566 -8.83 -36.42 -10.72
C PRO A 566 -8.25 -36.80 -9.35
N GLU A 567 -9.12 -37.20 -8.42
CA GLU A 567 -8.72 -37.59 -7.06
C GLU A 567 -7.59 -38.63 -7.06
N GLN A 568 -7.68 -39.59 -7.99
CA GLN A 568 -6.67 -40.63 -8.16
C GLN A 568 -5.31 -40.06 -8.59
N SER A 569 -5.28 -39.16 -9.59
CA SER A 569 -4.06 -38.53 -10.10
C SER A 569 -3.37 -37.65 -9.05
N GLN A 570 -4.15 -36.95 -8.23
CA GLN A 570 -3.60 -36.17 -7.12
C GLN A 570 -3.00 -37.09 -6.05
N SER A 571 -3.71 -38.15 -5.66
CA SER A 571 -3.26 -39.04 -4.59
C SER A 571 -2.01 -39.86 -4.94
N SER A 572 -1.82 -40.17 -6.22
CA SER A 572 -0.71 -40.99 -6.72
C SER A 572 0.56 -40.21 -7.08
N GLY A 573 0.51 -38.88 -7.22
CA GLY A 573 1.63 -38.12 -7.78
C GLY A 573 1.68 -38.08 -9.30
N SER A 574 0.83 -38.86 -9.99
CA SER A 574 0.98 -39.20 -11.40
C SER A 574 -0.34 -39.70 -12.00
N GLY A 575 -0.70 -39.20 -13.17
CA GLY A 575 -1.91 -39.60 -13.86
C GLY A 575 -2.42 -38.51 -14.78
N ASP A 576 -3.67 -38.64 -15.19
CA ASP A 576 -4.29 -37.68 -16.09
C ASP A 576 -4.60 -36.36 -15.39
N ILE A 577 -4.48 -35.27 -16.14
CA ILE A 577 -5.11 -33.99 -15.81
C ILE A 577 -6.04 -33.58 -16.95
N TYR A 578 -7.07 -32.82 -16.60
CA TYR A 578 -8.05 -32.30 -17.55
C TYR A 578 -8.02 -30.79 -17.55
N PHE A 579 -7.81 -30.17 -18.71
CA PHE A 579 -7.89 -28.72 -18.83
C PHE A 579 -8.70 -28.28 -20.04
N GLN A 580 -9.30 -27.10 -19.95
CA GLN A 580 -10.05 -26.48 -21.04
C GLN A 580 -9.36 -25.19 -21.46
N LEU A 581 -9.23 -24.94 -22.77
CA LEU A 581 -8.91 -23.64 -23.35
C LEU A 581 -10.17 -23.11 -24.02
N SER A 582 -10.54 -21.85 -23.79
CA SER A 582 -11.73 -21.26 -24.39
C SER A 582 -11.53 -19.80 -24.75
N ALA A 583 -11.71 -19.43 -26.03
CA ALA A 583 -11.49 -18.08 -26.52
C ALA A 583 -12.33 -17.76 -27.77
N PRO A 584 -12.65 -16.49 -28.09
CA PRO A 584 -13.36 -16.13 -29.30
C PRO A 584 -12.61 -16.49 -30.58
N THR A 585 -13.35 -16.65 -31.69
CA THR A 585 -12.77 -16.88 -33.03
C THR A 585 -12.09 -15.63 -33.63
N THR A 586 -12.05 -14.51 -32.91
CA THR A 586 -11.24 -13.33 -33.26
C THR A 586 -9.75 -13.53 -32.98
N TYR A 587 -9.40 -14.61 -32.29
CA TYR A 587 -8.03 -15.02 -32.04
C TYR A 587 -7.54 -15.96 -33.13
N ALA A 588 -6.38 -15.66 -33.70
CA ALA A 588 -5.70 -16.54 -34.65
C ALA A 588 -5.25 -17.84 -33.94
N TRP A 589 -4.73 -17.70 -32.71
CA TRP A 589 -4.36 -18.81 -31.84
C TRP A 589 -4.36 -18.36 -30.36
N VAL A 590 -4.53 -19.32 -29.45
CA VAL A 590 -4.43 -19.16 -28.00
C VAL A 590 -3.64 -20.32 -27.41
N ALA A 591 -2.75 -20.04 -26.45
CA ALA A 591 -1.94 -21.06 -25.80
C ALA A 591 -2.00 -20.95 -24.27
N LEU A 592 -1.99 -22.12 -23.63
CA LEU A 592 -1.78 -22.32 -22.20
C LEU A 592 -0.51 -23.14 -22.03
N ALA A 593 0.30 -22.89 -21.01
CA ALA A 593 1.50 -23.67 -20.77
C ALA A 593 1.82 -23.85 -19.28
N GLN A 594 2.40 -25.00 -18.94
CA GLN A 594 2.94 -25.27 -17.61
C GLN A 594 4.36 -24.71 -17.51
N GLY A 595 4.65 -23.95 -16.46
CA GLY A 595 5.93 -23.28 -16.23
C GLY A 595 5.80 -21.77 -16.03
N THR A 596 6.92 -21.12 -15.73
CA THR A 596 6.99 -19.68 -15.39
C THR A 596 7.25 -18.77 -16.59
N MET A 597 7.74 -19.30 -17.71
CA MET A 597 8.06 -18.55 -18.93
C MET A 597 8.04 -19.46 -20.16
N MET A 598 8.05 -18.87 -21.36
CA MET A 598 8.00 -19.62 -22.63
C MET A 598 9.14 -20.63 -22.80
N SER A 599 10.36 -20.30 -22.34
CA SER A 599 11.49 -21.23 -22.36
C SER A 599 11.23 -22.42 -21.43
N ASN A 600 11.42 -23.64 -21.93
CA ASN A 600 11.24 -24.90 -21.20
C ASN A 600 9.80 -25.20 -20.73
N ALA A 601 8.80 -24.40 -21.09
CA ALA A 601 7.41 -24.67 -20.75
C ALA A 601 6.80 -25.82 -21.57
N ASN A 602 5.80 -26.48 -20.99
CA ASN A 602 4.96 -27.44 -21.68
C ASN A 602 3.76 -26.71 -22.30
N ILE A 603 3.78 -26.43 -23.61
CA ILE A 603 2.86 -25.49 -24.27
C ILE A 603 1.73 -26.26 -24.98
N PHE A 604 0.49 -25.81 -24.80
CA PHE A 604 -0.71 -26.32 -25.46
C PHE A 604 -1.35 -25.19 -26.26
N LEU A 605 -1.19 -25.22 -27.58
CA LEU A 605 -1.68 -24.19 -28.48
C LEU A 605 -2.94 -24.65 -29.21
N MET A 606 -3.98 -23.82 -29.18
CA MET A 606 -5.26 -24.03 -29.85
C MET A 606 -5.43 -23.03 -31.01
N HIS A 607 -5.82 -23.53 -32.18
CA HIS A 607 -6.28 -22.72 -33.31
C HIS A 607 -7.44 -23.42 -34.06
N SER A 608 -8.08 -22.73 -35.00
CA SER A 608 -9.16 -23.30 -35.82
C SER A 608 -8.66 -24.38 -36.79
N SER A 609 -9.45 -25.45 -36.96
CA SER A 609 -9.24 -26.53 -37.94
C SER A 609 -9.41 -26.05 -39.39
N ALA A 610 -8.98 -26.85 -40.37
CA ALA A 610 -8.99 -26.48 -41.79
C ALA A 610 -10.39 -26.14 -42.33
N ASP A 611 -11.43 -26.76 -41.78
CA ASP A 611 -12.83 -26.51 -42.15
C ASP A 611 -13.49 -25.37 -41.36
N GLY A 612 -12.79 -24.80 -40.36
CA GLY A 612 -13.28 -23.74 -39.49
C GLY A 612 -14.43 -24.15 -38.55
N SER A 613 -14.72 -25.45 -38.44
CA SER A 613 -15.83 -25.96 -37.61
C SER A 613 -15.36 -26.52 -36.25
N ASN A 614 -14.07 -26.83 -36.14
CA ASN A 614 -13.45 -27.45 -34.97
C ASN A 614 -12.13 -26.74 -34.60
N VAL A 615 -11.44 -27.23 -33.58
CA VAL A 615 -10.14 -26.73 -33.15
C VAL A 615 -9.05 -27.77 -33.37
N THR A 616 -7.87 -27.31 -33.75
CA THR A 616 -6.62 -28.07 -33.77
C THR A 616 -5.86 -27.73 -32.49
N LEU A 617 -5.57 -28.77 -31.69
CA LEU A 617 -4.75 -28.66 -30.49
C LEU A 617 -3.33 -29.14 -30.80
N SER A 618 -2.36 -28.27 -30.57
CA SER A 618 -0.95 -28.47 -30.88
C SER A 618 -0.13 -28.40 -29.58
N PRO A 619 0.34 -29.55 -29.04
CA PRO A 619 1.35 -29.54 -28.01
C PRO A 619 2.68 -29.11 -28.62
N ARG A 620 3.39 -28.20 -27.95
CA ARG A 620 4.64 -27.62 -28.43
C ARG A 620 5.67 -27.49 -27.33
N SER A 621 6.94 -27.41 -27.73
CA SER A 621 8.08 -27.14 -26.84
C SER A 621 9.03 -26.13 -27.47
N THR A 622 9.78 -25.43 -26.62
CA THR A 622 10.85 -24.53 -27.04
C THR A 622 11.89 -24.39 -25.93
N THR A 623 13.13 -24.11 -26.31
CA THR A 623 14.26 -23.90 -25.38
C THR A 623 14.57 -22.41 -25.16
N GLY A 624 13.72 -21.51 -25.66
CA GLY A 624 13.90 -20.07 -25.57
C GLY A 624 12.70 -19.29 -26.13
N HIS A 625 12.85 -17.98 -26.32
CA HIS A 625 11.82 -17.11 -26.90
C HIS A 625 11.77 -17.18 -28.43
N VAL A 626 11.72 -18.39 -28.97
CA VAL A 626 11.60 -18.67 -30.41
C VAL A 626 10.33 -19.46 -30.69
N MET A 627 9.74 -19.28 -31.87
CA MET A 627 8.48 -19.93 -32.25
C MET A 627 8.51 -21.42 -31.87
N PRO A 628 7.60 -21.88 -30.98
CA PRO A 628 7.64 -23.23 -30.46
C PRO A 628 7.20 -24.21 -31.55
N THR A 629 7.81 -25.38 -31.56
CA THR A 629 7.56 -26.45 -32.54
C THR A 629 6.76 -27.58 -31.90
N HIS A 630 6.02 -28.33 -32.73
CA HIS A 630 5.22 -29.46 -32.28
C HIS A 630 6.05 -30.48 -31.48
N ASN A 631 5.48 -30.94 -30.37
CA ASN A 631 6.08 -31.92 -29.46
C ASN A 631 5.30 -33.24 -29.52
N ASP A 632 5.82 -34.21 -30.28
CA ASP A 632 5.23 -35.55 -30.42
C ASP A 632 5.27 -36.39 -29.13
N ALA A 633 6.02 -35.97 -28.11
CA ALA A 633 6.14 -36.71 -26.85
C ALA A 633 5.03 -36.37 -25.84
N ALA A 634 4.20 -35.35 -26.10
CA ALA A 634 3.07 -35.00 -25.25
C ALA A 634 1.91 -35.97 -25.48
N ASP A 635 1.46 -36.67 -24.43
CA ASP A 635 0.32 -37.57 -24.48
C ASP A 635 -0.95 -36.78 -24.16
N ILE A 636 -1.48 -36.10 -25.18
CA ILE A 636 -2.69 -35.29 -25.07
C ILE A 636 -3.79 -35.78 -26.01
N THR A 637 -5.03 -35.67 -25.56
CA THR A 637 -6.22 -36.03 -26.35
C THR A 637 -7.24 -34.90 -26.28
N LEU A 638 -7.74 -34.48 -27.45
CA LEU A 638 -8.88 -33.56 -27.55
C LEU A 638 -10.17 -34.34 -27.27
N LEU A 639 -10.95 -33.89 -26.30
CA LEU A 639 -12.12 -34.58 -25.79
C LEU A 639 -13.43 -34.06 -26.40
N GLU A 640 -14.51 -34.80 -26.19
CA GLU A 640 -15.87 -34.38 -26.52
C GLU A 640 -16.22 -33.02 -25.86
N GLY A 641 -17.00 -32.21 -26.56
CA GLY A 641 -17.29 -30.82 -26.20
C GLY A 641 -16.30 -29.80 -26.76
N SER A 642 -15.22 -30.24 -27.40
CA SER A 642 -14.31 -29.37 -28.15
C SER A 642 -14.90 -28.98 -29.51
N GLY A 643 -14.61 -27.76 -29.97
CA GLY A 643 -14.99 -27.28 -31.29
C GLY A 643 -15.19 -25.78 -31.36
N ILE A 644 -15.72 -25.32 -32.51
CA ILE A 644 -16.07 -23.92 -32.72
C ILE A 644 -17.59 -23.79 -32.76
N ALA A 645 -18.15 -23.08 -31.79
CA ALA A 645 -19.58 -22.81 -31.71
C ALA A 645 -19.82 -21.40 -31.17
N ASN A 646 -20.86 -20.71 -31.68
CA ASN A 646 -21.25 -19.36 -31.24
C ASN A 646 -20.09 -18.33 -31.25
N GLY A 647 -19.19 -18.43 -32.22
CA GLY A 647 -18.03 -17.52 -32.33
C GLY A 647 -16.94 -17.76 -31.28
N ARG A 648 -16.92 -18.94 -30.63
CA ARG A 648 -15.94 -19.31 -29.60
C ARG A 648 -15.29 -20.65 -29.93
N MET A 649 -13.97 -20.69 -29.83
CA MET A 649 -13.13 -21.89 -29.88
C MET A 649 -13.02 -22.49 -28.48
N THR A 650 -13.30 -23.78 -28.33
CA THR A 650 -13.14 -24.51 -27.06
C THR A 650 -12.38 -25.81 -27.29
N ALA A 651 -11.34 -26.06 -26.49
CA ALA A 651 -10.60 -27.32 -26.46
C ALA A 651 -10.67 -27.91 -25.06
N ASN A 652 -11.38 -29.03 -24.91
CA ASN A 652 -11.34 -29.88 -23.72
C ASN A 652 -10.20 -30.88 -23.89
N VAL A 653 -9.25 -30.93 -22.97
CA VAL A 653 -8.01 -31.68 -23.13
C VAL A 653 -7.82 -32.64 -21.97
N ARG A 654 -7.49 -33.90 -22.27
CA ARG A 654 -6.88 -34.85 -21.33
C ARG A 654 -5.40 -34.92 -21.60
N CYS A 655 -4.58 -34.85 -20.55
CA CYS A 655 -3.15 -35.06 -20.66
C CYS A 655 -2.66 -36.11 -19.66
N SER A 656 -2.07 -37.20 -20.16
CA SER A 656 -1.65 -38.34 -19.33
C SER A 656 -0.22 -38.24 -18.80
N ASN A 657 0.61 -37.36 -19.37
CA ASN A 657 2.02 -37.19 -18.99
C ASN A 657 2.42 -35.74 -18.66
N CYS A 658 1.47 -34.87 -18.33
CA CYS A 658 1.73 -33.46 -18.04
C CYS A 658 2.36 -33.18 -16.66
N SER A 659 2.57 -34.20 -15.82
CA SER A 659 3.33 -34.04 -14.57
C SER A 659 4.84 -33.93 -14.82
N THR A 660 5.34 -34.42 -15.96
CA THR A 660 6.77 -34.40 -16.31
C THR A 660 6.97 -34.35 -17.82
N TRP A 661 7.79 -33.44 -18.32
CA TRP A 661 8.19 -33.34 -19.72
C TRP A 661 9.71 -33.21 -19.87
N SER A 662 10.22 -33.20 -21.10
CA SER A 662 11.66 -33.28 -21.39
C SER A 662 12.51 -32.14 -20.78
N THR A 663 11.90 -31.00 -20.48
CA THR A 663 12.58 -29.79 -19.99
C THR A 663 12.07 -29.31 -18.62
N GLY A 664 11.15 -30.03 -17.97
CA GLY A 664 10.56 -29.60 -16.70
C GLY A 664 9.59 -30.61 -16.08
N SER A 665 9.06 -30.25 -14.92
CA SER A 665 8.08 -31.06 -14.18
C SER A 665 7.14 -30.18 -13.37
N MET A 666 5.96 -30.69 -13.05
CA MET A 666 4.95 -30.06 -12.21
C MET A 666 4.37 -31.11 -11.27
N SER A 667 4.38 -30.86 -9.96
CA SER A 667 3.78 -31.78 -9.00
C SER A 667 2.27 -31.60 -8.99
N LEU A 668 1.52 -32.70 -9.06
CA LEU A 668 0.05 -32.67 -9.04
C LEU A 668 -0.51 -32.36 -7.64
N GLN A 669 0.34 -32.28 -6.62
CA GLN A 669 -0.02 -31.91 -5.24
C GLN A 669 0.29 -30.44 -4.93
N ASP A 670 0.82 -29.68 -5.90
CA ASP A 670 1.26 -28.31 -5.66
C ASP A 670 0.10 -27.37 -5.35
N THR A 671 0.22 -26.63 -4.25
CA THR A 671 -0.75 -25.58 -3.88
C THR A 671 -0.46 -24.23 -4.55
N SER A 672 0.58 -24.16 -5.40
CA SER A 672 1.01 -22.97 -6.13
C SER A 672 1.76 -23.36 -7.41
N SER A 673 1.06 -24.02 -8.33
CA SER A 673 1.58 -24.44 -9.63
C SER A 673 1.64 -23.26 -10.61
N ASP A 674 2.79 -23.04 -11.25
CA ASP A 674 3.01 -21.95 -12.22
C ASP A 674 2.55 -22.28 -13.63
N TRP A 675 1.78 -21.36 -14.22
CA TRP A 675 1.25 -21.45 -15.58
C TRP A 675 1.45 -20.12 -16.32
N VAL A 676 1.65 -20.19 -17.62
CA VAL A 676 1.69 -19.02 -18.52
C VAL A 676 0.70 -19.19 -19.66
N TYR A 677 0.24 -18.07 -20.21
CA TYR A 677 -0.61 -18.05 -21.39
C TYR A 677 -0.12 -17.02 -22.39
N ALA A 678 -0.50 -17.21 -23.64
CA ALA A 678 -0.26 -16.25 -24.71
C ALA A 678 -1.31 -16.40 -25.79
N HIS A 679 -1.58 -15.33 -26.54
CA HIS A 679 -2.48 -15.40 -27.68
C HIS A 679 -2.13 -14.38 -28.76
N GLN A 680 -2.71 -14.54 -29.93
CA GLN A 680 -2.64 -13.55 -31.00
C GLN A 680 -4.04 -13.25 -31.54
N ARG A 681 -4.45 -11.98 -31.54
CA ARG A 681 -5.63 -11.54 -32.29
C ARG A 681 -5.33 -11.48 -33.77
N GLY A 682 -6.26 -11.94 -34.60
CA GLY A 682 -6.04 -11.97 -36.04
C GLY A 682 -6.97 -12.90 -36.80
N PRO A 683 -6.78 -13.03 -38.13
CA PRO A 683 -7.54 -13.95 -38.94
C PRO A 683 -7.32 -15.39 -38.48
N ALA A 684 -8.38 -16.20 -38.51
CA ALA A 684 -8.34 -17.62 -38.18
C ALA A 684 -7.30 -18.37 -39.04
N ILE A 685 -6.48 -19.21 -38.41
CA ILE A 685 -5.41 -19.97 -39.09
C ILE A 685 -5.97 -21.02 -40.06
N ASN A 686 -7.14 -21.58 -39.75
CA ASN A 686 -7.84 -22.64 -40.50
C ASN A 686 -6.90 -23.72 -41.03
N SER A 687 -6.31 -24.51 -40.14
CA SER A 687 -5.37 -25.58 -40.49
C SER A 687 -5.51 -26.78 -39.54
N ASP A 688 -5.30 -27.98 -40.05
CA ASP A 688 -5.19 -29.21 -39.25
C ASP A 688 -3.72 -29.56 -38.94
N ASP A 689 -2.77 -28.76 -39.42
CA ASP A 689 -1.34 -28.96 -39.18
C ASP A 689 -0.94 -28.50 -37.77
N MET A 690 -0.61 -29.47 -36.91
CA MET A 690 -0.15 -29.19 -35.55
C MET A 690 1.18 -28.42 -35.50
N ASN A 691 1.97 -28.40 -36.57
CA ASN A 691 3.22 -27.64 -36.64
C ASN A 691 3.10 -26.35 -37.47
N VAL A 692 1.88 -25.82 -37.65
CA VAL A 692 1.64 -24.60 -38.41
C VAL A 692 2.47 -23.42 -37.89
N ALA A 693 2.97 -22.61 -38.82
CA ALA A 693 3.66 -21.37 -38.51
C ALA A 693 2.70 -20.38 -37.82
N ILE A 694 3.08 -19.90 -36.65
CA ILE A 694 2.32 -18.90 -35.89
C ILE A 694 3.10 -17.60 -35.82
N THR A 695 2.40 -16.48 -35.83
CA THR A 695 3.00 -15.18 -35.51
C THR A 695 3.20 -15.06 -34.01
N GLN A 696 4.18 -14.26 -33.60
CA GLN A 696 4.38 -13.90 -32.18
C GLN A 696 3.09 -13.35 -31.59
N HIS A 697 2.83 -13.67 -30.32
CA HIS A 697 1.66 -13.20 -29.58
C HIS A 697 1.64 -11.67 -29.43
N ASP A 698 0.44 -11.13 -29.27
CA ASP A 698 0.19 -9.73 -28.93
C ASP A 698 -0.11 -9.52 -27.44
N THR A 699 -0.34 -10.61 -26.71
CA THR A 699 -0.48 -10.60 -25.25
C THR A 699 -0.01 -11.91 -24.67
N GLU A 700 0.63 -11.82 -23.52
CA GLU A 700 1.12 -12.92 -22.72
C GLU A 700 1.00 -12.58 -21.24
N GLY A 701 0.96 -13.61 -20.41
CA GLY A 701 0.95 -13.44 -18.96
C GLY A 701 1.18 -14.74 -18.23
N GLY A 702 1.25 -14.64 -16.91
CA GLY A 702 1.47 -15.76 -16.01
C GLY A 702 0.50 -15.73 -14.85
N PHE A 703 0.16 -16.93 -14.37
CA PHE A 703 -0.72 -17.11 -13.24
C PHE A 703 -0.41 -18.40 -12.48
N GLN A 704 -0.90 -18.48 -11.24
CA GLN A 704 -0.72 -19.67 -10.39
C GLN A 704 -2.05 -20.34 -10.09
N TRP A 705 -2.05 -21.67 -10.13
CA TRP A 705 -3.16 -22.52 -9.69
C TRP A 705 -2.79 -23.32 -8.45
N ASP A 706 -3.70 -23.34 -7.49
CA ASP A 706 -3.66 -24.30 -6.38
C ASP A 706 -4.35 -25.59 -6.85
N LEU A 707 -3.55 -26.62 -7.14
CA LEU A 707 -4.06 -27.86 -7.72
C LEU A 707 -4.94 -28.64 -6.74
N SER A 708 -4.79 -28.42 -5.43
CA SER A 708 -5.68 -29.02 -4.43
C SER A 708 -7.13 -28.55 -4.61
N ARG A 709 -7.35 -27.34 -5.14
CA ARG A 709 -8.68 -26.78 -5.44
C ARG A 709 -9.26 -27.23 -6.77
N ALA A 710 -8.41 -27.74 -7.66
CA ALA A 710 -8.81 -28.40 -8.90
C ALA A 710 -9.02 -29.92 -8.70
N THR A 711 -8.84 -30.43 -7.47
CA THR A 711 -8.86 -31.86 -7.19
C THR A 711 -10.26 -32.38 -6.87
N GLY A 712 -10.68 -33.44 -7.56
CA GLY A 712 -11.89 -34.18 -7.24
C GLY A 712 -12.55 -34.84 -8.43
N GLY A 713 -13.46 -35.76 -8.16
CA GLY A 713 -14.21 -36.51 -9.17
C GLY A 713 -13.45 -37.68 -9.79
N PRO A 714 -14.14 -38.50 -10.61
CA PRO A 714 -13.53 -39.64 -11.29
C PRO A 714 -12.60 -39.18 -12.42
N ASP A 715 -11.71 -40.08 -12.85
CA ASP A 715 -10.88 -39.89 -14.04
C ASP A 715 -11.74 -39.96 -15.33
N ALA A 716 -12.46 -38.88 -15.61
CA ALA A 716 -13.35 -38.73 -16.76
C ALA A 716 -13.48 -37.24 -17.13
N ASN A 717 -13.87 -36.95 -18.38
CA ASN A 717 -14.03 -35.58 -18.89
C ASN A 717 -14.97 -34.74 -17.99
N PRO A 718 -14.45 -33.77 -17.22
CA PRO A 718 -15.24 -33.05 -16.23
C PRO A 718 -16.07 -31.92 -16.87
N PHE A 719 -15.77 -31.52 -18.11
CA PHE A 719 -16.39 -30.34 -18.75
C PHE A 719 -17.78 -30.61 -19.35
N LEU A 720 -18.30 -31.84 -19.23
CA LEU A 720 -19.61 -32.25 -19.75
C LEU A 720 -20.60 -32.74 -18.67
N ALA A 721 -20.15 -32.89 -17.42
CA ALA A 721 -20.95 -33.50 -16.37
C ALA A 721 -21.88 -32.48 -15.67
N ALA A 722 -23.18 -32.80 -15.55
CA ALA A 722 -24.11 -32.06 -14.72
C ALA A 722 -23.91 -32.41 -13.23
N GLY A 723 -23.34 -31.48 -12.45
CA GLY A 723 -23.00 -31.68 -11.03
C GLY A 723 -21.56 -31.30 -10.65
N THR A 724 -20.87 -30.52 -11.48
CA THR A 724 -19.51 -30.02 -11.25
C THR A 724 -19.51 -28.77 -10.38
N ASN A 725 -18.62 -28.76 -9.39
CA ASN A 725 -18.35 -27.57 -8.58
C ASN A 725 -17.26 -26.77 -9.28
N THR A 726 -17.67 -25.75 -10.04
CA THR A 726 -16.75 -24.82 -10.69
C THR A 726 -16.34 -23.75 -9.69
N THR A 727 -15.06 -23.74 -9.32
CA THR A 727 -14.47 -22.72 -8.46
C THR A 727 -13.75 -21.72 -9.36
N THR A 728 -14.26 -20.50 -9.44
CA THR A 728 -13.59 -19.43 -10.21
C THR A 728 -12.40 -18.93 -9.38
N SER A 729 -11.18 -19.12 -9.88
CA SER A 729 -9.99 -18.50 -9.31
C SER A 729 -9.63 -17.26 -10.11
N SER A 730 -9.72 -16.08 -9.50
CA SER A 730 -8.99 -14.91 -9.98
C SER A 730 -7.52 -15.13 -9.67
N SER A 731 -6.78 -15.70 -10.60
CA SER A 731 -5.36 -15.90 -10.40
C SER A 731 -4.63 -14.56 -10.40
N ARG A 732 -3.68 -14.40 -9.47
CA ARG A 732 -2.72 -13.30 -9.49
C ARG A 732 -2.14 -13.18 -10.89
N ALA A 733 -2.50 -12.10 -11.61
CA ALA A 733 -1.60 -11.60 -12.63
C ALA A 733 -0.31 -11.27 -11.88
N GLY A 734 0.71 -12.11 -12.04
CA GLY A 734 2.06 -11.76 -11.62
C GLY A 734 2.43 -10.51 -12.39
N GLY A 735 2.16 -9.34 -11.80
CA GLY A 735 2.26 -8.07 -12.48
C GLY A 735 3.67 -7.86 -12.98
N ALA A 736 3.84 -8.00 -14.29
CA ALA A 736 4.97 -7.47 -15.05
C ALA A 736 5.12 -5.94 -14.88
N HIS A 737 4.21 -5.27 -14.14
CA HIS A 737 4.25 -3.85 -13.82
C HIS A 737 5.46 -3.43 -12.97
N SER A 738 5.98 -4.30 -12.11
CA SER A 738 7.25 -4.02 -11.40
C SER A 738 8.43 -3.93 -12.38
N GLN A 739 8.45 -4.80 -13.40
CA GLN A 739 9.55 -4.87 -14.36
C GLN A 739 9.48 -3.76 -15.42
N THR A 740 8.28 -3.38 -15.87
CA THR A 740 8.12 -2.27 -16.84
C THR A 740 8.59 -0.94 -16.24
N GLY A 741 8.26 -0.65 -14.98
CA GLY A 741 8.73 0.57 -14.31
C GLY A 741 10.25 0.62 -14.15
N MET A 742 10.89 -0.50 -13.76
CA MET A 742 12.35 -0.56 -13.64
C MET A 742 13.06 -0.48 -14.99
N ALA A 743 12.51 -1.14 -16.03
CA ALA A 743 13.05 -1.07 -17.39
C ALA A 743 12.92 0.35 -17.97
N GLN A 744 11.79 1.03 -17.72
CA GLN A 744 11.59 2.43 -18.10
C GLN A 744 12.55 3.37 -17.36
N ALA A 745 12.74 3.20 -16.06
CA ALA A 745 13.68 3.98 -15.27
C ALA A 745 15.14 3.78 -15.74
N HIS A 746 15.56 2.52 -15.97
CA HIS A 746 16.86 2.19 -16.55
C HIS A 746 17.05 2.87 -17.92
N GLY A 747 16.09 2.70 -18.82
CA GLY A 747 16.12 3.26 -20.17
C GLY A 747 16.18 4.80 -20.17
N ALA A 748 15.40 5.45 -19.31
CA ALA A 748 15.39 6.91 -19.15
C ALA A 748 16.75 7.43 -18.64
N MET A 749 17.29 6.85 -17.56
CA MET A 749 18.58 7.25 -16.99
C MET A 749 19.73 7.02 -17.98
N ALA A 750 19.77 5.86 -18.64
CA ALA A 750 20.78 5.54 -19.64
C ALA A 750 20.72 6.50 -20.84
N SER A 751 19.51 6.84 -21.30
CA SER A 751 19.30 7.78 -22.40
C SER A 751 19.74 9.20 -22.03
N ILE A 752 19.39 9.67 -20.83
CA ILE A 752 19.84 10.98 -20.33
C ILE A 752 21.37 11.05 -20.28
N ALA A 753 22.03 9.99 -19.79
CA ALA A 753 23.49 9.94 -19.71
C ALA A 753 24.15 9.98 -21.10
N PHE A 754 23.77 9.09 -22.02
CA PHE A 754 24.48 8.93 -23.31
C PHE A 754 24.01 9.86 -24.42
N VAL A 755 22.74 10.28 -24.42
CA VAL A 755 22.18 11.13 -25.49
C VAL A 755 22.30 12.62 -25.15
N ALA A 756 22.15 12.99 -23.87
CA ALA A 756 22.17 14.39 -23.45
C ALA A 756 23.48 14.80 -22.76
N ILE A 757 23.85 14.13 -21.66
CA ILE A 757 24.91 14.64 -20.76
C ILE A 757 26.31 14.43 -21.34
N PHE A 758 26.70 13.20 -21.68
CA PHE A 758 28.06 12.92 -22.16
C PHE A 758 28.46 13.67 -23.45
N PRO A 759 27.58 13.87 -24.45
CA PRO A 759 27.89 14.66 -25.63
C PRO A 759 28.14 16.14 -25.36
N SER A 760 27.55 16.70 -24.29
CA SER A 760 27.67 18.13 -23.95
C SER A 760 29.01 18.52 -23.30
N GLY A 761 29.76 17.54 -22.76
CA GLY A 761 31.10 17.74 -22.19
C GLY A 761 31.17 18.62 -20.93
N ALA A 762 30.05 19.08 -20.37
CA ALA A 762 30.04 20.14 -19.35
C ALA A 762 29.74 19.68 -17.90
N ILE A 763 29.21 18.48 -17.67
CA ILE A 763 28.82 18.03 -16.31
C ILE A 763 29.24 16.57 -16.07
N LEU A 764 30.55 16.38 -15.85
CA LEU A 764 31.19 15.05 -15.85
C LEU A 764 30.84 14.18 -14.64
N VAL A 765 30.47 14.75 -13.50
CA VAL A 765 30.16 13.96 -12.28
C VAL A 765 28.70 13.49 -12.30
N PHE A 766 27.77 14.37 -12.65
CA PHE A 766 26.34 14.04 -12.67
C PHE A 766 26.01 12.96 -13.71
N GLY A 767 26.52 13.07 -14.94
CA GLY A 767 26.33 12.04 -15.96
C GLY A 767 26.95 10.68 -15.60
N TYR A 768 28.04 10.69 -14.83
CA TYR A 768 28.69 9.48 -14.33
C TYR A 768 27.86 8.79 -13.23
N VAL A 769 27.31 9.54 -12.28
CA VAL A 769 26.42 9.01 -11.23
C VAL A 769 25.15 8.43 -11.84
N VAL A 770 24.52 9.16 -12.76
CA VAL A 770 23.31 8.68 -13.48
C VAL A 770 23.61 7.40 -14.27
N PHE A 771 24.79 7.32 -14.93
CA PHE A 771 25.16 6.11 -15.66
C PHE A 771 25.44 4.91 -14.73
N ILE A 772 26.07 5.11 -13.57
CA ILE A 772 26.26 4.02 -12.59
C ILE A 772 24.92 3.53 -12.05
N ALA A 773 23.99 4.44 -11.72
CA ALA A 773 22.66 4.07 -11.27
C ALA A 773 21.90 3.28 -12.35
N ALA A 774 21.95 3.75 -13.59
CA ALA A 774 21.37 3.06 -14.74
C ALA A 774 21.99 1.66 -14.93
N ALA A 775 23.32 1.54 -14.88
CA ALA A 775 24.01 0.27 -15.06
C ALA A 775 23.76 -0.70 -13.89
N GLY A 776 23.69 -0.22 -12.66
CA GLY A 776 23.33 -1.01 -11.48
C GLY A 776 21.92 -1.59 -11.60
N LEU A 777 20.96 -0.75 -12.02
CA LEU A 777 19.59 -1.20 -12.29
C LEU A 777 19.53 -2.20 -13.45
N GLY A 778 20.31 -1.95 -14.51
CA GLY A 778 20.42 -2.85 -15.67
C GLY A 778 21.02 -4.22 -15.33
N ILE A 779 22.06 -4.27 -14.51
CA ILE A 779 22.68 -5.53 -14.04
C ILE A 779 21.73 -6.28 -13.10
N PHE A 780 21.03 -5.55 -12.22
CA PHE A 780 20.04 -6.15 -11.33
C PHE A 780 18.92 -6.84 -12.12
N MET A 781 18.35 -6.18 -13.13
CA MET A 781 17.35 -6.77 -14.02
C MET A 781 17.95 -7.93 -14.83
N ALA A 782 19.10 -7.73 -15.47
CA ALA A 782 19.72 -8.76 -16.31
C ALA A 782 20.13 -10.03 -15.54
N ASN A 783 20.48 -9.93 -14.25
CA ASN A 783 20.82 -11.08 -13.41
C ASN A 783 19.59 -11.81 -12.86
N ARG A 784 18.46 -11.12 -12.72
CA ARG A 784 17.19 -11.71 -12.28
C ARG A 784 16.51 -12.49 -13.41
N ASP A 785 16.63 -12.00 -14.64
CA ASP A 785 15.91 -12.50 -15.82
C ASP A 785 16.85 -13.19 -16.85
N ASP A 786 18.09 -13.53 -16.46
CA ASP A 786 19.14 -14.20 -17.25
C ASP A 786 19.51 -13.54 -18.61
N TYR A 787 19.36 -12.22 -18.72
CA TYR A 787 19.68 -11.42 -19.92
C TYR A 787 21.16 -10.98 -20.01
N LEU A 788 22.06 -11.45 -19.13
CA LEU A 788 23.47 -11.05 -19.16
C LEU A 788 24.20 -11.43 -20.45
N GLN A 789 23.67 -12.38 -21.21
CA GLN A 789 24.21 -12.82 -22.50
C GLN A 789 23.69 -12.01 -23.69
N GLU A 790 22.74 -11.09 -23.49
CA GLU A 790 22.18 -10.29 -24.58
C GLU A 790 23.18 -9.20 -25.04
N PRO A 791 23.21 -8.86 -26.35
CA PRO A 791 24.13 -7.85 -26.87
C PRO A 791 24.06 -6.50 -26.14
N HIS A 792 22.86 -6.09 -25.71
CA HIS A 792 22.67 -4.87 -24.94
C HIS A 792 23.39 -4.91 -23.57
N ALA A 793 23.26 -6.03 -22.84
CA ALA A 793 23.88 -6.24 -21.55
C ALA A 793 25.41 -6.34 -21.67
N ILE A 794 25.90 -7.10 -22.66
CA ILE A 794 27.35 -7.24 -22.93
C ILE A 794 27.98 -5.87 -23.24
N ILE A 795 27.39 -5.11 -24.17
CA ILE A 795 27.90 -3.78 -24.52
C ILE A 795 27.78 -2.82 -23.33
N GLY A 796 26.67 -2.89 -22.57
CA GLY A 796 26.47 -2.10 -21.37
C GLY A 796 27.53 -2.34 -20.29
N ILE A 797 27.89 -3.59 -20.02
CA ILE A 797 28.93 -3.98 -19.06
C ILE A 797 30.32 -3.54 -19.54
N LEU A 798 30.60 -3.66 -20.84
CA LEU A 798 31.84 -3.16 -21.43
C LEU A 798 31.95 -1.63 -21.31
N LEU A 799 30.86 -0.91 -21.57
CA LEU A 799 30.80 0.54 -21.39
C LEU A 799 30.96 0.92 -19.91
N LEU A 800 30.33 0.19 -18.98
CA LEU A 800 30.51 0.39 -17.54
C LEU A 800 31.98 0.24 -17.15
N ALA A 801 32.64 -0.86 -17.55
CA ALA A 801 34.04 -1.11 -17.25
C ALA A 801 34.96 -0.02 -17.85
N VAL A 802 34.74 0.37 -19.10
CA VAL A 802 35.56 1.40 -19.77
C VAL A 802 35.38 2.76 -19.10
N PHE A 803 34.14 3.19 -18.84
CA PHE A 803 33.85 4.49 -18.25
C PHE A 803 34.19 4.56 -16.76
N PHE A 804 34.19 3.43 -16.03
CA PHE A 804 34.66 3.38 -14.64
C PHE A 804 36.11 3.84 -14.49
N PHE A 805 36.99 3.48 -15.44
CA PHE A 805 38.40 3.89 -15.42
C PHE A 805 38.66 5.25 -16.12
N MET A 806 37.68 5.83 -16.81
CA MET A 806 37.84 7.10 -17.53
C MET A 806 38.23 8.30 -16.64
N PRO A 807 37.68 8.49 -15.42
CA PRO A 807 38.12 9.55 -14.53
C PRO A 807 39.61 9.44 -14.16
N ILE A 808 40.12 8.23 -13.96
CA ILE A 808 41.54 7.99 -13.65
C ILE A 808 42.40 8.36 -14.85
N VAL A 809 42.07 7.87 -16.05
CA VAL A 809 42.81 8.23 -17.28
C VAL A 809 42.70 9.74 -17.57
N GLY A 810 41.54 10.34 -17.31
CA GLY A 810 41.30 11.78 -17.46
C GLY A 810 42.17 12.63 -16.54
N THR A 811 42.30 12.25 -15.27
CA THR A 811 43.18 12.95 -14.31
C THR A 811 44.66 12.80 -14.66
N ILE A 812 45.09 11.61 -15.10
CA ILE A 812 46.47 11.37 -15.57
C ILE A 812 46.77 12.23 -16.80
N HIS A 813 45.88 12.20 -17.80
CA HIS A 813 45.99 13.02 -18.99
C HIS A 813 46.07 14.52 -18.63
N HIS A 814 45.16 15.03 -17.77
CA HIS A 814 45.15 16.45 -17.39
C HIS A 814 46.45 16.89 -16.72
N LYS A 815 46.97 16.08 -15.78
CA LYS A 815 48.25 16.34 -15.11
C LYS A 815 49.42 16.33 -16.11
N MET A 816 49.45 15.39 -17.05
CA MET A 816 50.50 15.31 -18.07
C MET A 816 50.40 16.42 -19.11
N PHE A 817 49.20 16.81 -19.53
CA PHE A 817 48.99 17.90 -20.46
C PHE A 817 49.42 19.24 -19.85
N LYS A 818 49.08 19.51 -18.57
CA LYS A 818 49.58 20.68 -17.84
C LYS A 818 51.11 20.74 -17.77
N LYS A 819 51.78 19.59 -17.69
CA LYS A 819 53.24 19.51 -17.59
C LYS A 819 53.97 19.62 -18.94
N VAL A 820 53.47 18.94 -19.97
CA VAL A 820 54.16 18.81 -21.27
C VAL A 820 53.66 19.83 -22.30
N GLN A 821 52.48 20.44 -22.07
CA GLN A 821 51.83 21.42 -22.96
C GLN A 821 51.65 20.91 -24.41
N LYS A 822 51.68 19.58 -24.60
CA LYS A 822 51.46 18.88 -25.86
C LYS A 822 50.60 17.64 -25.60
N ARG A 823 49.86 17.18 -26.61
CA ARG A 823 49.08 15.93 -26.52
C ARG A 823 50.04 14.75 -26.29
N THR A 824 49.76 13.96 -25.27
CA THR A 824 50.52 12.75 -24.92
C THR A 824 49.73 11.51 -25.36
N VAL A 825 50.34 10.32 -25.30
CA VAL A 825 49.63 9.06 -25.62
C VAL A 825 48.35 8.92 -24.77
N TRP A 826 48.40 9.35 -23.50
CA TRP A 826 47.24 9.39 -22.59
C TRP A 826 46.15 10.38 -23.02
N THR A 827 46.53 11.49 -23.66
CA THR A 827 45.58 12.43 -24.27
C THR A 827 44.78 11.77 -25.38
N TYR A 828 45.47 11.06 -26.27
CA TYR A 828 44.82 10.38 -27.39
C TYR A 828 43.95 9.23 -26.89
N GLY A 829 44.44 8.42 -25.94
CA GLY A 829 43.66 7.35 -25.31
C GLY A 829 42.36 7.87 -24.69
N HIS A 830 42.42 8.89 -23.83
CA HIS A 830 41.22 9.44 -23.18
C HIS A 830 40.19 9.99 -24.18
N ILE A 831 40.64 10.77 -25.17
CA ILE A 831 39.74 11.42 -26.14
C ILE A 831 39.12 10.40 -27.09
N PHE A 832 39.91 9.48 -27.66
CA PHE A 832 39.40 8.51 -28.63
C PHE A 832 38.48 7.49 -27.96
N THR A 833 38.86 6.97 -26.79
CA THR A 833 38.04 5.99 -26.09
C THR A 833 36.72 6.61 -25.60
N GLY A 834 36.73 7.88 -25.15
CA GLY A 834 35.50 8.60 -24.80
C GLY A 834 34.57 8.81 -26.01
N ARG A 835 35.13 9.21 -27.18
CA ARG A 835 34.34 9.41 -28.41
C ARG A 835 33.69 8.11 -28.90
N ILE A 836 34.44 7.02 -28.92
CA ILE A 836 33.93 5.71 -29.33
C ILE A 836 32.88 5.22 -28.32
N GLY A 837 33.15 5.38 -27.02
CA GLY A 837 32.25 4.97 -25.96
C GLY A 837 30.90 5.67 -25.97
N ILE A 838 30.86 6.99 -26.25
CA ILE A 838 29.61 7.75 -26.34
C ILE A 838 28.74 7.25 -27.49
N VAL A 839 29.33 7.04 -28.67
CA VAL A 839 28.60 6.54 -29.85
C VAL A 839 28.09 5.11 -29.60
N LEU A 840 28.93 4.25 -29.02
CA LEU A 840 28.52 2.90 -28.64
C LEU A 840 27.39 2.90 -27.61
N GLY A 841 27.39 3.84 -26.65
CA GLY A 841 26.30 3.97 -25.69
C GLY A 841 24.97 4.43 -26.30
N MET A 842 25.00 5.34 -27.28
CA MET A 842 23.80 5.72 -28.03
C MET A 842 23.23 4.54 -28.83
N VAL A 843 24.09 3.76 -29.48
CA VAL A 843 23.69 2.53 -30.17
C VAL A 843 23.14 1.51 -29.17
N ASN A 844 23.79 1.38 -28.01
CA ASN A 844 23.37 0.44 -26.96
C ASN A 844 21.99 0.78 -26.40
N GLY A 845 21.64 2.06 -26.27
CA GLY A 845 20.28 2.46 -25.88
C GLY A 845 19.22 2.04 -26.90
N GLY A 846 19.55 2.05 -28.21
CA GLY A 846 18.69 1.49 -29.25
C GLY A 846 18.51 -0.03 -29.13
N LEU A 847 19.60 -0.76 -28.84
CA LEU A 847 19.54 -2.21 -28.55
C LEU A 847 18.74 -2.50 -27.27
N GLY A 848 18.78 -1.62 -26.28
CA GLY A 848 17.99 -1.74 -25.05
C GLY A 848 16.49 -1.58 -25.29
N LEU A 849 16.10 -0.63 -26.15
CA LEU A 849 14.70 -0.48 -26.56
C LEU A 849 14.21 -1.66 -27.41
N GLN A 850 15.09 -2.25 -28.21
CA GLN A 850 14.80 -3.47 -28.95
C GLN A 850 14.64 -4.67 -28.02
N LEU A 851 15.53 -4.81 -27.02
CA LEU A 851 15.45 -5.86 -26.00
C LEU A 851 14.19 -5.72 -25.13
N ALA A 852 13.78 -4.50 -24.84
CA ALA A 852 12.57 -4.19 -24.07
C ALA A 852 11.26 -4.27 -24.89
N ASN A 853 11.33 -4.65 -26.17
CA ASN A 853 10.19 -4.68 -27.10
C ASN A 853 9.34 -3.38 -27.05
N ALA A 854 10.01 -2.22 -26.97
CA ALA A 854 9.35 -0.94 -26.75
C ALA A 854 8.41 -0.57 -27.91
N GLU A 855 7.30 0.12 -27.62
CA GLU A 855 6.37 0.55 -28.67
C GLU A 855 7.10 1.35 -29.76
N SER A 856 6.59 1.23 -31.00
CA SER A 856 7.17 1.92 -32.17
C SER A 856 7.32 3.43 -31.95
N ALA A 857 6.43 4.05 -31.15
CA ALA A 857 6.51 5.46 -30.80
C ALA A 857 7.80 5.81 -30.04
N TYR A 858 8.19 5.02 -29.03
CA TYR A 858 9.42 5.23 -28.25
C TYR A 858 10.68 4.97 -29.06
N ILE A 859 10.66 3.94 -29.91
CA ILE A 859 11.78 3.63 -30.82
C ILE A 859 11.99 4.79 -31.81
N ILE A 860 10.91 5.32 -32.39
CA ILE A 860 10.97 6.47 -33.30
C ILE A 860 11.47 7.72 -32.57
N ALA A 861 10.92 8.02 -31.38
CA ALA A 861 11.31 9.19 -30.59
C ALA A 861 12.80 9.15 -30.20
N TYR A 862 13.27 8.01 -29.66
CA TYR A 862 14.67 7.82 -29.32
C TYR A 862 15.56 7.91 -30.56
N GLY A 863 15.19 7.24 -31.66
CA GLY A 863 15.97 7.25 -32.90
C GLY A 863 16.16 8.66 -33.48
N VAL A 864 15.11 9.49 -33.48
CA VAL A 864 15.19 10.88 -33.94
C VAL A 864 16.11 11.71 -33.03
N ILE A 865 15.91 11.64 -31.72
CA ILE A 865 16.68 12.45 -30.76
C ILE A 865 18.15 12.04 -30.74
N ALA A 866 18.42 10.73 -30.62
CA ALA A 866 19.78 10.20 -30.63
C ALA A 866 20.48 10.45 -31.97
N GLY A 867 19.77 10.39 -33.10
CA GLY A 867 20.29 10.72 -34.42
C GLY A 867 20.70 12.20 -34.54
N LEU A 868 19.84 13.12 -34.11
CA LEU A 868 20.13 14.56 -34.11
C LEU A 868 21.31 14.91 -33.19
N MET A 869 21.31 14.37 -31.96
CA MET A 869 22.38 14.59 -30.99
C MET A 869 23.70 13.97 -31.44
N GLY A 870 23.67 12.76 -32.01
CA GLY A 870 24.83 12.11 -32.60
C GLY A 870 25.42 12.90 -33.78
N ALA A 871 24.56 13.41 -34.68
CA ALA A 871 24.99 14.25 -35.79
C ALA A 871 25.62 15.57 -35.31
N ALA A 872 25.00 16.24 -34.31
CA ALA A 872 25.56 17.44 -33.69
C ALA A 872 26.92 17.15 -33.04
N TYR A 873 27.02 16.06 -32.27
CA TYR A 873 28.26 15.64 -31.61
C TYR A 873 29.39 15.37 -32.62
N ILE A 874 29.13 14.60 -33.68
CA ILE A 874 30.12 14.32 -34.73
C ILE A 874 30.51 15.61 -35.48
N SER A 875 29.54 16.47 -35.80
CA SER A 875 29.78 17.73 -36.51
C SER A 875 30.70 18.67 -35.71
N THR A 876 30.50 18.77 -34.39
CA THR A 876 31.38 19.58 -33.52
C THR A 876 32.80 19.02 -33.49
N ILE A 877 32.96 17.69 -33.45
CA ILE A 877 34.28 17.04 -33.50
C ILE A 877 34.99 17.33 -34.82
N VAL A 878 34.30 17.13 -35.96
CA VAL A 878 34.86 17.37 -37.28
C VAL A 878 35.22 18.84 -37.48
N PHE A 879 34.34 19.76 -37.08
CA PHE A 879 34.61 21.19 -37.16
C PHE A 879 35.82 21.60 -36.31
N ALA A 880 35.93 21.07 -35.08
CA ALA A 880 37.06 21.34 -34.19
C ALA A 880 38.39 20.82 -34.77
N GLU A 881 38.40 19.66 -35.44
CA GLU A 881 39.59 19.09 -36.07
C GLU A 881 39.98 19.86 -37.35
N ILE A 882 39.02 20.25 -38.19
CA ILE A 882 39.25 21.09 -39.38
C ILE A 882 39.81 22.46 -38.98
N LYS A 883 39.24 23.11 -37.96
CA LYS A 883 39.74 24.40 -37.44
C LYS A 883 41.18 24.27 -36.95
N ARG A 884 41.51 23.20 -36.24
CA ARG A 884 42.89 22.92 -35.79
C ARG A 884 43.84 22.67 -36.95
N SER A 885 43.44 21.90 -37.97
CA SER A 885 44.24 21.68 -39.18
C SER A 885 44.52 22.97 -39.94
N LYS A 886 43.54 23.89 -40.03
CA LYS A 886 43.72 25.21 -40.67
C LYS A 886 44.66 26.13 -39.88
N THR A 887 44.65 26.04 -38.55
CA THR A 887 45.54 26.84 -37.68
C THR A 887 46.99 26.31 -37.73
N ALA A 888 47.19 25.02 -37.98
CA ALA A 888 48.51 24.40 -38.15
C ALA A 888 49.12 24.60 -39.56
N ALA A 889 48.31 24.97 -40.55
CA ALA A 889 48.71 25.10 -41.97
C ALA A 889 49.06 26.54 -42.41
N SER A 890 49.09 27.52 -41.51
CA SER A 890 49.59 28.89 -41.81
C SER A 890 51.02 29.07 -41.29
N PRO A 891 52.04 29.03 -42.15
CA PRO A 891 53.36 29.56 -41.84
C PRO A 891 53.36 31.07 -42.12
N SER A 892 53.31 31.92 -41.08
CA SER A 892 53.59 33.35 -41.24
C SER A 892 54.94 33.70 -40.61
N LEU A 893 55.85 34.05 -41.51
CA LEU A 893 57.14 34.68 -41.29
C LEU A 893 57.02 36.00 -40.52
N GLY A 894 57.91 36.18 -39.54
CA GLY A 894 58.67 37.40 -39.19
C GLY A 894 57.93 38.72 -38.86
N SER A 895 58.10 39.19 -37.62
CA SER A 895 58.79 40.45 -37.34
C SER A 895 59.20 40.54 -35.86
N ASP A 896 60.48 40.82 -35.67
CA ASP A 896 61.20 40.99 -34.41
C ASP A 896 61.01 42.41 -33.80
N GLU A 897 61.46 42.56 -32.55
CA GLU A 897 61.71 43.80 -31.78
C GLU A 897 60.56 44.62 -31.18
N GLY A 898 60.64 44.87 -29.85
CA GLY A 898 59.80 45.87 -29.19
C GLY A 898 59.83 46.04 -27.67
N LYS A 899 61.02 46.13 -27.06
CA LYS A 899 61.33 46.86 -25.79
C LYS A 899 61.02 46.26 -24.41
N ARG A 900 62.09 46.39 -23.61
CA ARG A 900 62.33 46.21 -22.17
C ARG A 900 62.41 47.61 -21.52
N LEU A 901 62.20 47.70 -20.20
CA LEU A 901 62.47 48.83 -19.26
C LEU A 901 61.39 49.94 -19.28
N ASP A 902 60.80 50.41 -18.18
CA ASP A 902 61.32 50.86 -16.86
C ASP A 902 60.32 50.53 -15.72
N ARG A 903 60.68 50.12 -14.50
CA ARG A 903 61.47 50.71 -13.39
C ARG A 903 60.66 51.65 -12.46
N GLN A 904 60.48 51.16 -11.22
CA GLN A 904 60.42 51.83 -9.90
C GLN A 904 59.60 53.12 -9.71
N GLY A 905 58.80 53.16 -8.63
CA GLY A 905 58.52 54.43 -7.95
C GLY A 905 57.39 54.45 -6.93
N SER A 906 57.79 54.33 -5.66
CA SER A 906 57.20 54.86 -4.42
C SER A 906 55.87 54.36 -3.86
N GLY A 907 55.91 54.13 -2.55
CA GLY A 907 54.75 54.04 -1.67
C GLY A 907 54.65 55.24 -0.73
N SER A 908 53.98 54.98 0.41
CA SER A 908 53.58 55.84 1.54
C SER A 908 52.24 56.58 1.36
N GLY A 909 51.30 56.53 2.31
CA GLY A 909 51.32 55.91 3.65
C GLY A 909 49.98 56.01 4.40
N SER A 910 50.01 55.61 5.69
CA SER A 910 49.03 55.76 6.80
C SER A 910 47.66 55.09 6.63
N ASP A 911 47.08 54.34 7.58
CA ASP A 911 47.26 54.26 9.04
C ASP A 911 47.32 52.80 9.57
N GLN A 912 47.92 52.72 10.77
CA GLN A 912 48.51 51.63 11.59
C GLN A 912 48.07 50.17 11.44
#